data_AF-A0A8C7GUF4-F1
#
_entry.id   AF-A0A8C7GUF4-F1
#
_cell.length_a   1.000
_cell.length_b   1.000
_cell.length_c   1.000
_cell.angle_alpha   90.00
_cell.angle_beta   90.00
_cell.angle_gamma   90.00
#
_symmetry.space_group_name_H-M   'P 1'
#
loop_
_entity.id
_entity.type
_entity.pdbx_description
1 polymer ?
#
loop_
_entity_poly.entity_id
_entity_poly.type
_entity_poly.pdbx_seq_one_letter_code
_entity_poly.pdbx_strand_id
1 'polypeptide(L)'
;MAASLGRIGSVSHYGFYLVLSLELLINYGLSSDLPCAQNCTCTGDSVDCSHLDLTDTPLDLPIQTVALNLGHNKLTAIDVGAFSNLPNLRELLLFCSRHHNKIRTIDGRRMRDLISVETLDLSNNDITEVRVQGFPAGLQIKDLYLSNNKIQFLEAGALDQLSSTLQVLRLSRNRISQVPVKGFQLPKLTQLELNRNRVRQVEGLTFQGLASLEVLKLQRNNISKLTDGAFWGLAKMKVLHLDYNSLREVNSGSLYGLSSLLQLFLSNNSISHINPDGWRFCQRLRELNLSYNNLSRLDEGSLAVLGDLHTLRLGHNAISHITEGAFRGLKALRLLELDHNDISGTIEDTNGAFSGLDSLNKLTLFGNKIKSVAKKAFSGLEALEHLNLGENAIRSIQPEAFSKMRSLRNLLIQSDSFLCDCQLNWFPEWLMTRGLQTGVEATCVHPEILKGTSVFQAPPDRFVCDDLPKPQITLQPETTVTVLGSDVRLMCTAASSSSSPMTFAWRKDQELLRHAEVENFAHLRANHGAVHEAGGVMEYTTILHLRHVTFAHEGRYQCIITNHFGSSYSTKARLTVNVMPTFVKTPRDNTIRTGTTAKLECAAEGHPTPEIAWQKDGGTDFPAARERRMHVMPDDDVFFIMDVKLEDMGVYSCTAKNTAGTVSANASLIVLETPHLAQELEDHSVVVGETVALQCKALGSPPPKITWLRNDEPLRSSDRHHFTPGNQLLVIGSAALEDAGRYTCVMSNTLGTERGHSQLSVRQTGCVAPSGPSTVTMGIIVIAVVTSIVVTSLVWVCIIYQTRKKSDECSVTNTDETIVPPDVPSYLSSQGTLSERQDVCIRVEASIGPPLNGHIDNTGYNGAVVCTECMENGNSYSKTDLDYLTQGLGPVGLEYQQHPHPMDYSVPVPLGVDTGPLSNGTPNGVRRDSSPPEFTSQRNHHNRKGSSVNRTGHTTLVCSPSQEEAFHKPVKLATVRCQDTLDTDREPELRQTLLSNGHTPRASQSDSTPLRSASD
;
A
#
# COMPACT_ATOMS: atom_id res chain seq x y z
N MET A 1 69.99 6.50 -5.94
CA MET A 1 71.27 7.15 -6.31
C MET A 1 72.25 6.99 -5.16
N ALA A 2 73.49 7.49 -5.33
CA ALA A 2 74.61 7.59 -4.38
C ALA A 2 74.23 7.72 -2.88
N ALA A 3 74.81 6.92 -1.97
CA ALA A 3 76.10 7.15 -1.24
C ALA A 3 75.93 8.11 -0.04
N SER A 4 76.10 7.74 1.24
CA SER A 4 77.17 7.05 1.98
C SER A 4 78.34 7.95 2.41
N LEU A 5 78.65 7.97 3.72
CA LEU A 5 79.98 7.60 4.28
C LEU A 5 80.14 7.80 5.80
N GLY A 6 80.44 6.70 6.50
CA GLY A 6 81.56 6.64 7.47
C GLY A 6 81.29 6.86 8.97
N ARG A 7 82.19 6.39 9.87
CA ARG A 7 83.24 5.35 9.72
C ARG A 7 83.82 4.96 11.11
N ILE A 8 84.48 3.78 11.19
CA ILE A 8 85.39 3.30 12.26
C ILE A 8 84.68 2.81 13.57
N GLY A 9 85.04 1.68 14.20
CA GLY A 9 85.76 0.49 13.68
C GLY A 9 86.69 -0.28 14.64
N SER A 10 86.23 -1.43 15.16
CA SER A 10 87.05 -2.59 15.63
C SER A 10 86.12 -3.83 15.71
N VAL A 11 86.29 -4.93 14.97
CA VAL A 11 87.32 -6.01 15.04
C VAL A 11 87.19 -6.83 16.35
N SER A 12 87.01 -8.16 16.36
CA SER A 12 86.87 -9.21 15.32
C SER A 12 85.78 -10.24 15.70
N HIS A 13 84.92 -10.73 14.81
CA HIS A 13 85.19 -11.81 13.84
C HIS A 13 85.77 -13.11 14.43
N TYR A 14 84.88 -14.03 14.84
CA TYR A 14 84.66 -15.29 14.13
C TYR A 14 83.20 -15.74 14.34
N GLY A 15 82.55 -16.24 13.30
CA GLY A 15 81.16 -16.68 13.33
C GLY A 15 80.87 -17.72 12.25
N PHE A 16 79.65 -18.28 12.31
CA PHE A 16 79.16 -19.46 11.59
C PHE A 16 79.65 -20.83 12.11
N TYR A 17 78.72 -21.79 12.04
CA TYR A 17 78.84 -23.22 12.39
C TYR A 17 79.14 -23.58 13.86
N LEU A 18 78.22 -23.23 14.78
CA LEU A 18 77.52 -24.24 15.61
C LEU A 18 76.27 -23.73 16.38
N VAL A 19 75.36 -22.99 15.73
CA VAL A 19 74.06 -22.61 16.34
C VAL A 19 73.07 -23.78 16.23
N LEU A 20 73.41 -24.91 16.86
CA LEU A 20 72.62 -26.15 16.83
C LEU A 20 73.01 -27.12 17.97
N SER A 21 73.31 -26.60 19.16
CA SER A 21 73.65 -27.42 20.34
C SER A 21 73.50 -26.76 21.72
N LEU A 22 73.05 -25.50 21.84
CA LEU A 22 72.86 -24.84 23.16
C LEU A 22 71.42 -24.85 23.71
N GLU A 23 70.41 -25.16 22.90
CA GLU A 23 69.03 -25.41 23.38
C GLU A 23 68.84 -26.84 23.94
N LEU A 24 69.89 -27.67 23.90
CA LEU A 24 69.88 -29.08 24.30
C LEU A 24 70.57 -29.36 25.65
N LEU A 25 70.91 -28.31 26.41
CA LEU A 25 71.54 -28.42 27.75
C LEU A 25 70.85 -27.59 28.85
N ILE A 26 69.65 -27.06 28.59
CA ILE A 26 68.67 -26.68 29.64
C ILE A 26 67.49 -27.67 29.63
N ASN A 27 67.77 -28.90 29.21
CA ASN A 27 66.95 -30.08 29.40
C ASN A 27 67.84 -31.13 30.06
N TYR A 28 67.28 -31.87 31.03
CA TYR A 28 67.97 -32.70 32.04
C TYR A 28 68.58 -31.95 33.25
N GLY A 29 67.95 -32.16 34.41
CA GLY A 29 68.70 -32.26 35.66
C GLY A 29 68.83 -31.03 36.55
N LEU A 30 67.70 -30.39 36.92
CA LEU A 30 67.40 -30.04 38.33
C LEU A 30 65.98 -29.46 38.47
N SER A 31 64.97 -30.31 38.25
CA SER A 31 63.64 -30.08 38.86
C SER A 31 63.74 -30.43 40.34
N SER A 32 64.27 -29.51 41.14
CA SER A 32 64.13 -29.60 42.60
C SER A 32 62.65 -29.45 42.93
N ASP A 33 62.04 -30.46 43.55
CA ASP A 33 60.66 -30.41 44.00
C ASP A 33 60.48 -29.24 44.97
N LEU A 34 59.89 -28.14 44.51
CA LEU A 34 59.30 -27.17 45.43
C LEU A 34 58.13 -27.86 46.13
N PRO A 35 57.96 -27.70 47.45
CA PRO A 35 56.86 -28.30 48.18
C PRO A 35 55.54 -27.74 47.62
N CYS A 36 54.80 -28.58 46.90
CA CYS A 36 53.42 -28.33 46.58
C CYS A 36 52.59 -28.44 47.87
N ALA A 37 51.57 -27.59 48.02
CA ALA A 37 50.66 -27.66 49.16
C ALA A 37 50.08 -29.08 49.32
N GLN A 38 50.01 -29.58 50.55
CA GLN A 38 49.84 -31.02 50.79
C GLN A 38 48.52 -31.54 50.19
N ASN A 39 48.62 -32.63 49.41
CA ASN A 39 47.56 -33.27 48.60
C ASN A 39 47.13 -32.52 47.32
N CYS A 40 47.60 -31.29 47.07
CA CYS A 40 47.36 -30.60 45.79
C CYS A 40 48.31 -31.12 44.69
N THR A 41 47.97 -30.86 43.43
CA THR A 41 48.84 -31.09 42.27
C THR A 41 49.33 -29.76 41.69
N CYS A 42 50.65 -29.59 41.62
CA CYS A 42 51.28 -28.38 41.08
C CYS A 42 51.84 -28.66 39.68
N THR A 43 51.52 -27.82 38.70
CA THR A 43 51.99 -27.91 37.31
C THR A 43 52.54 -26.56 36.85
N GLY A 44 53.84 -26.37 37.06
CA GLY A 44 54.53 -25.10 36.79
C GLY A 44 54.15 -24.03 37.82
N ASP A 45 53.45 -22.99 37.36
CA ASP A 45 52.87 -21.90 38.16
C ASP A 45 51.37 -22.09 38.47
N SER A 46 50.76 -23.16 37.95
CA SER A 46 49.38 -23.57 38.28
C SER A 46 49.35 -24.53 39.46
N VAL A 47 48.36 -24.38 40.34
CA VAL A 47 48.13 -25.25 41.51
C VAL A 47 46.67 -25.69 41.52
N ASP A 48 46.44 -27.00 41.42
CA ASP A 48 45.12 -27.59 41.53
C ASP A 48 44.97 -28.33 42.87
N CYS A 49 44.10 -27.77 43.71
CA CYS A 49 43.69 -28.30 45.00
C CYS A 49 42.21 -28.75 44.97
N SER A 50 41.63 -29.00 43.80
CA SER A 50 40.21 -29.34 43.66
C SER A 50 39.88 -30.78 44.04
N HIS A 51 38.63 -31.02 44.41
CA HIS A 51 38.12 -32.33 44.87
C HIS A 51 38.78 -32.88 46.16
N LEU A 52 39.54 -32.06 46.89
CA LEU A 52 40.24 -32.44 48.13
C LEU A 52 39.40 -32.30 49.40
N ASP A 53 38.08 -32.05 49.26
CA ASP A 53 37.13 -31.98 50.37
C ASP A 53 37.43 -30.87 51.42
N LEU A 54 38.26 -29.87 51.06
CA LEU A 54 38.85 -28.87 51.97
C LEU A 54 37.80 -27.89 52.55
N THR A 55 37.73 -27.77 53.87
CA THR A 55 36.82 -26.83 54.56
C THR A 55 37.32 -25.39 54.56
N ASP A 56 38.64 -25.21 54.49
CA ASP A 56 39.38 -23.95 54.60
C ASP A 56 40.50 -23.94 53.54
N THR A 57 41.07 -22.78 53.25
CA THR A 57 42.13 -22.62 52.24
C THR A 57 43.43 -23.35 52.69
N PRO A 58 44.08 -24.16 51.82
CA PRO A 58 45.25 -24.94 52.22
C PRO A 58 46.46 -24.05 52.53
N LEU A 59 47.25 -24.48 53.53
CA LEU A 59 48.49 -23.82 53.94
C LEU A 59 49.64 -24.11 52.94
N ASP A 60 50.68 -23.30 53.01
CA ASP A 60 51.96 -23.47 52.29
C ASP A 60 51.84 -23.54 50.76
N LEU A 61 50.95 -22.71 50.18
CA LEU A 61 50.85 -22.48 48.73
C LEU A 61 52.13 -21.80 48.17
N PRO A 62 52.68 -22.23 47.00
CA PRO A 62 53.89 -21.65 46.42
C PRO A 62 53.76 -20.15 46.05
N ILE A 63 54.75 -19.34 46.43
CA ILE A 63 54.77 -17.88 46.18
C ILE A 63 54.71 -17.52 44.68
N GLN A 64 55.16 -18.42 43.81
CA GLN A 64 55.11 -18.26 42.35
C GLN A 64 53.74 -18.59 41.72
N THR A 65 52.73 -19.03 42.48
CA THR A 65 51.44 -19.45 41.93
C THR A 65 50.73 -18.30 41.19
N VAL A 66 50.38 -18.57 39.93
CA VAL A 66 49.64 -17.66 39.03
C VAL A 66 48.18 -18.07 38.90
N ALA A 67 47.88 -19.36 38.91
CA ALA A 67 46.52 -19.91 38.86
C ALA A 67 46.29 -20.89 40.01
N LEU A 68 45.16 -20.75 40.71
CA LEU A 68 44.80 -21.58 41.87
C LEU A 68 43.37 -22.13 41.73
N ASN A 69 43.25 -23.45 41.60
CA ASN A 69 41.97 -24.15 41.59
C ASN A 69 41.64 -24.72 42.97
N LEU A 70 40.63 -24.14 43.61
CA LEU A 70 40.03 -24.58 44.88
C LEU A 70 38.57 -25.04 44.67
N GLY A 71 38.19 -25.37 43.43
CA GLY A 71 36.87 -25.88 43.10
C GLY A 71 36.56 -27.23 43.77
N HIS A 72 35.27 -27.55 43.90
CA HIS A 72 34.81 -28.85 44.41
C HIS A 72 35.38 -29.28 45.79
N ASN A 73 35.69 -28.33 46.67
CA ASN A 73 36.22 -28.58 48.02
C ASN A 73 35.13 -28.73 49.07
N LYS A 74 35.05 -27.92 50.13
CA LYS A 74 33.93 -27.79 51.10
C LYS A 74 33.75 -26.35 51.61
N LEU A 75 34.45 -25.39 51.02
CA LEU A 75 34.60 -23.99 51.47
C LEU A 75 33.24 -23.30 51.68
N THR A 76 33.11 -22.56 52.78
CA THR A 76 31.89 -21.79 53.10
C THR A 76 32.06 -20.27 52.99
N ALA A 77 33.31 -19.81 52.87
CA ALA A 77 33.72 -18.43 52.63
C ALA A 77 35.09 -18.41 51.91
N ILE A 78 35.58 -17.21 51.58
CA ILE A 78 36.98 -16.97 51.18
C ILE A 78 37.75 -16.59 52.45
N ASP A 79 38.92 -17.14 52.73
CA ASP A 79 39.62 -16.91 54.00
C ASP A 79 40.44 -15.62 54.03
N VAL A 80 40.43 -14.95 55.19
CA VAL A 80 41.12 -13.67 55.40
C VAL A 80 42.63 -13.92 55.47
N GLY A 81 43.43 -13.20 54.69
CA GLY A 81 44.89 -13.32 54.69
C GLY A 81 45.46 -14.54 53.95
N ALA A 82 44.64 -15.53 53.59
CA ALA A 82 45.12 -16.80 52.99
C ALA A 82 45.83 -16.63 51.63
N PHE A 83 45.59 -15.52 50.93
CA PHE A 83 46.17 -15.20 49.63
C PHE A 83 47.24 -14.11 49.69
N SER A 84 47.51 -13.53 50.88
CA SER A 84 48.42 -12.37 51.05
C SER A 84 49.86 -12.62 50.61
N ASN A 85 50.29 -13.89 50.60
CA ASN A 85 51.64 -14.31 50.24
C ASN A 85 51.77 -14.74 48.76
N LEU A 86 50.75 -14.54 47.92
CA LEU A 86 50.68 -14.99 46.52
C LEU A 86 50.65 -13.80 45.54
N PRO A 87 51.72 -12.97 45.45
CA PRO A 87 51.71 -11.70 44.69
C PRO A 87 51.52 -11.87 43.18
N ASN A 88 51.71 -13.08 42.66
CA ASN A 88 51.59 -13.42 41.25
C ASN A 88 50.19 -13.93 40.86
N LEU A 89 49.31 -14.23 41.82
CA LEU A 89 48.02 -14.88 41.59
C LEU A 89 47.11 -14.03 40.69
N ARG A 90 46.78 -14.53 39.50
CA ARG A 90 45.88 -13.91 38.51
C ARG A 90 44.53 -14.61 38.40
N GLU A 91 44.49 -15.92 38.60
CA GLU A 91 43.27 -16.71 38.45
C GLU A 91 42.96 -17.49 39.73
N LEU A 92 41.75 -17.28 40.27
CA LEU A 92 41.25 -17.96 41.46
C LEU A 92 39.89 -18.62 41.16
N LEU A 93 39.88 -19.95 41.18
CA LEU A 93 38.72 -20.76 40.81
C LEU A 93 38.14 -21.43 42.06
N LEU A 94 36.92 -21.04 42.45
CA LEU A 94 36.20 -21.52 43.65
C LEU A 94 34.90 -22.26 43.29
N PHE A 95 34.75 -22.65 42.01
CA PHE A 95 33.50 -23.16 41.47
C PHE A 95 33.15 -24.58 41.95
N CYS A 96 31.88 -24.96 41.79
CA CYS A 96 31.39 -26.31 42.07
C CYS A 96 30.68 -26.93 40.84
N SER A 97 30.17 -28.16 40.95
CA SER A 97 29.42 -28.84 39.88
C SER A 97 28.28 -29.73 40.39
N ARG A 98 28.51 -30.48 41.48
CA ARG A 98 27.47 -31.33 42.11
C ARG A 98 27.42 -31.20 43.63
N HIS A 99 28.54 -31.39 44.32
CA HIS A 99 28.60 -31.21 45.77
C HIS A 99 29.87 -30.46 46.19
N HIS A 100 29.71 -29.67 47.25
CA HIS A 100 30.77 -29.04 48.02
C HIS A 100 31.62 -27.95 47.33
N ASN A 101 31.02 -26.77 47.15
CA ASN A 101 31.48 -25.52 47.77
C ASN A 101 30.18 -24.77 48.13
N LYS A 102 30.16 -23.99 49.20
CA LYS A 102 28.93 -23.43 49.81
C LYS A 102 29.11 -21.97 50.23
N ILE A 103 29.83 -21.18 49.44
CA ILE A 103 29.99 -19.75 49.66
C ILE A 103 28.61 -19.09 49.55
N ARG A 104 28.14 -18.43 50.62
CA ARG A 104 26.78 -17.83 50.70
C ARG A 104 26.73 -16.32 50.45
N THR A 105 27.85 -15.65 50.69
CA THR A 105 27.95 -14.19 50.77
C THR A 105 29.31 -13.74 50.25
N ILE A 106 29.30 -12.64 49.50
CA ILE A 106 30.52 -11.94 49.09
C ILE A 106 30.79 -10.87 50.16
N ASP A 107 31.90 -10.97 50.89
CA ASP A 107 32.31 -10.02 51.95
C ASP A 107 33.65 -9.40 51.57
N GLY A 108 33.66 -8.09 51.31
CA GLY A 108 34.85 -7.39 50.85
C GLY A 108 36.00 -7.41 51.84
N ARG A 109 35.75 -7.66 53.13
CA ARG A 109 36.80 -7.79 54.15
C ARG A 109 37.66 -9.05 53.94
N ARG A 110 37.09 -10.09 53.32
CA ARG A 110 37.71 -11.38 52.98
C ARG A 110 38.40 -11.39 51.60
N MET A 111 38.15 -10.38 50.76
CA MET A 111 38.77 -10.28 49.43
C MET A 111 39.84 -9.18 49.32
N ARG A 112 40.19 -8.50 50.43
CA ARG A 112 41.19 -7.41 50.41
C ARG A 112 42.57 -7.83 49.93
N ASP A 113 42.93 -9.11 50.06
CA ASP A 113 44.22 -9.64 49.66
C ASP A 113 44.28 -10.03 48.17
N LEU A 114 43.12 -10.08 47.47
CA LEU A 114 43.01 -10.51 46.07
C LEU A 114 43.38 -9.41 45.04
N ILE A 115 44.22 -8.45 45.42
CA ILE A 115 44.56 -7.28 44.58
C ILE A 115 45.24 -7.64 43.26
N SER A 116 45.90 -8.78 43.17
CA SER A 116 46.56 -9.27 41.96
C SER A 116 45.61 -9.99 40.99
N VAL A 117 44.45 -10.43 41.47
CA VAL A 117 43.54 -11.36 40.76
C VAL A 117 42.78 -10.64 39.65
N GLU A 118 42.83 -11.24 38.46
CA GLU A 118 42.17 -10.78 37.24
C GLU A 118 40.93 -11.65 36.90
N THR A 119 40.96 -12.94 37.22
CA THR A 119 39.85 -13.89 36.98
C THR A 119 39.40 -14.50 38.31
N LEU A 120 38.12 -14.34 38.64
CA LEU A 120 37.51 -14.89 39.86
C LEU A 120 36.23 -15.68 39.51
N ASP A 121 36.28 -17.00 39.67
CA ASP A 121 35.11 -17.87 39.47
C ASP A 121 34.49 -18.34 40.79
N LEU A 122 33.34 -17.74 41.12
CA LEU A 122 32.47 -18.07 42.25
C LEU A 122 31.21 -18.83 41.82
N SER A 123 31.19 -19.41 40.62
CA SER A 123 30.02 -20.10 40.06
C SER A 123 29.64 -21.38 40.81
N ASN A 124 28.37 -21.77 40.73
CA ASN A 124 27.81 -22.99 41.34
C ASN A 124 27.89 -23.02 42.88
N ASN A 125 27.95 -21.86 43.54
CA ASN A 125 27.93 -21.72 44.99
C ASN A 125 26.51 -21.41 45.53
N ASP A 126 26.40 -21.07 46.81
CA ASP A 126 25.14 -20.76 47.51
C ASP A 126 24.83 -19.24 47.55
N ILE A 127 25.52 -18.40 46.76
CA ILE A 127 25.45 -16.93 46.88
C ILE A 127 24.04 -16.43 46.59
N THR A 128 23.46 -15.63 47.50
CA THR A 128 22.05 -15.18 47.43
C THR A 128 21.86 -13.73 46.98
N GLU A 129 22.91 -12.92 47.04
CA GLU A 129 22.86 -11.48 46.80
C GLU A 129 24.24 -10.90 46.50
N VAL A 130 24.27 -9.74 45.82
CA VAL A 130 25.49 -8.97 45.57
C VAL A 130 25.25 -7.53 46.04
N ARG A 131 26.09 -7.07 46.98
CA ARG A 131 26.00 -5.76 47.66
C ARG A 131 27.25 -4.91 47.47
N VAL A 132 27.14 -3.60 47.68
CA VAL A 132 28.24 -2.61 47.62
C VAL A 132 29.39 -2.94 48.58
N GLN A 133 29.11 -3.58 49.71
CA GLN A 133 30.13 -4.06 50.67
C GLN A 133 30.85 -5.34 50.21
N GLY A 134 30.45 -5.93 49.07
CA GLY A 134 31.00 -7.19 48.56
C GLY A 134 32.39 -7.03 47.94
N PHE A 135 32.62 -5.98 47.14
CA PHE A 135 33.88 -5.81 46.40
C PHE A 135 34.64 -4.55 46.89
N PRO A 136 35.82 -4.70 47.53
CA PRO A 136 36.63 -3.57 47.98
C PRO A 136 37.30 -2.85 46.79
N ALA A 137 37.65 -1.58 47.01
CA ALA A 137 38.44 -0.80 46.07
C ALA A 137 39.84 -1.42 45.84
N GLY A 138 40.37 -1.27 44.62
CA GLY A 138 41.74 -1.66 44.26
C GLY A 138 41.91 -3.04 43.62
N LEU A 139 40.88 -3.90 43.66
CA LEU A 139 40.88 -5.18 42.95
C LEU A 139 41.07 -5.01 41.44
N GLN A 140 41.82 -5.93 40.81
CA GLN A 140 42.13 -5.88 39.37
C GLN A 140 41.27 -6.82 38.50
N ILE A 141 40.13 -7.29 39.04
CA ILE A 141 39.27 -8.28 38.40
C ILE A 141 38.77 -7.76 37.03
N LYS A 142 39.07 -8.53 35.99
CA LYS A 142 38.61 -8.39 34.59
C LYS A 142 37.43 -9.32 34.32
N ASP A 143 37.50 -10.54 34.84
CA ASP A 143 36.51 -11.60 34.60
C ASP A 143 35.91 -12.08 35.92
N LEU A 144 34.61 -11.84 36.11
CA LEU A 144 33.87 -12.22 37.31
C LEU A 144 32.73 -13.18 36.96
N TYR A 145 32.87 -14.43 37.40
CA TYR A 145 31.86 -15.47 37.15
C TYR A 145 31.09 -15.78 38.45
N LEU A 146 29.78 -15.53 38.41
CA LEU A 146 28.83 -15.71 39.51
C LEU A 146 27.67 -16.63 39.09
N SER A 147 27.92 -17.50 38.12
CA SER A 147 26.87 -18.26 37.43
C SER A 147 26.35 -19.42 38.27
N ASN A 148 25.10 -19.86 38.06
CA ASN A 148 24.49 -21.01 38.74
C ASN A 148 24.47 -20.90 40.28
N ASN A 149 24.40 -19.67 40.80
CA ASN A 149 24.22 -19.35 42.21
C ASN A 149 22.71 -19.18 42.54
N LYS A 150 22.39 -18.61 43.71
CA LYS A 150 21.03 -18.33 44.18
C LYS A 150 20.69 -16.83 44.17
N ILE A 151 21.43 -16.02 43.41
CA ILE A 151 21.37 -14.55 43.47
C ILE A 151 19.97 -14.05 43.10
N GLN A 152 19.30 -13.38 44.04
CA GLN A 152 17.98 -12.77 43.86
C GLN A 152 18.07 -11.25 43.80
N PHE A 153 18.93 -10.66 44.64
CA PHE A 153 19.13 -9.22 44.75
C PHE A 153 20.50 -8.81 44.22
N LEU A 154 20.52 -7.76 43.41
CA LEU A 154 21.72 -7.05 42.95
C LEU A 154 21.53 -5.59 43.34
N GLU A 155 22.33 -5.12 44.30
CA GLU A 155 22.30 -3.73 44.76
C GLU A 155 22.84 -2.79 43.66
N ALA A 156 22.25 -1.61 43.49
CA ALA A 156 22.74 -0.64 42.53
C ALA A 156 24.15 -0.17 42.90
N GLY A 157 25.08 -0.21 41.94
CA GLY A 157 26.48 0.15 42.16
C GLY A 157 27.31 -0.90 42.90
N ALA A 158 26.79 -2.11 43.14
CA ALA A 158 27.47 -3.18 43.86
C ALA A 158 28.83 -3.64 43.26
N LEU A 159 29.09 -3.25 42.00
CA LEU A 159 30.28 -3.61 41.24
C LEU A 159 31.11 -2.39 40.81
N ASP A 160 30.73 -1.17 41.18
CA ASP A 160 31.35 0.06 40.66
C ASP A 160 32.81 0.23 41.10
N GLN A 161 33.24 -0.45 42.16
CA GLN A 161 34.66 -0.56 42.56
C GLN A 161 35.53 -1.33 41.54
N LEU A 162 34.91 -2.09 40.64
CA LEU A 162 35.57 -2.82 39.53
C LEU A 162 35.44 -2.09 38.18
N SER A 163 34.86 -0.89 38.16
CA SER A 163 34.57 -0.08 36.96
C SER A 163 35.78 0.17 36.05
N SER A 164 36.97 0.23 36.63
CA SER A 164 38.25 0.47 35.95
C SER A 164 38.88 -0.77 35.32
N THR A 165 38.38 -1.98 35.57
CA THR A 165 39.04 -3.25 35.18
C THR A 165 38.09 -4.27 34.54
N LEU A 166 36.83 -4.35 35.01
CA LEU A 166 35.91 -5.43 34.67
C LEU A 166 35.49 -5.39 33.19
N GLN A 167 35.60 -6.53 32.53
CA GLN A 167 35.34 -6.78 31.10
C GLN A 167 34.26 -7.84 30.90
N VAL A 168 34.28 -8.94 31.67
CA VAL A 168 33.26 -10.01 31.57
C VAL A 168 32.55 -10.22 32.91
N LEU A 169 31.23 -10.19 32.90
CA LEU A 169 30.38 -10.49 34.06
C LEU A 169 29.35 -11.58 33.72
N ARG A 170 29.45 -12.74 34.37
CA ARG A 170 28.53 -13.87 34.14
C ARG A 170 27.63 -14.14 35.36
N LEU A 171 26.40 -13.60 35.32
CA LEU A 171 25.32 -13.82 36.28
C LEU A 171 24.30 -14.88 35.78
N SER A 172 24.68 -15.69 34.79
CA SER A 172 23.89 -16.77 34.19
C SER A 172 23.31 -17.75 35.22
N ARG A 173 22.09 -18.27 35.02
CA ARG A 173 21.45 -19.29 35.90
C ARG A 173 21.24 -18.86 37.37
N ASN A 174 20.88 -17.61 37.62
CA ASN A 174 20.53 -17.12 38.97
C ASN A 174 19.00 -16.96 39.12
N ARG A 175 18.55 -16.18 40.11
CA ARG A 175 17.14 -15.95 40.44
C ARG A 175 16.73 -14.47 40.30
N ILE A 176 17.55 -13.65 39.62
CA ILE A 176 17.40 -12.20 39.51
C ILE A 176 16.06 -11.88 38.81
N SER A 177 15.17 -11.15 39.48
CA SER A 177 13.81 -10.82 38.99
C SER A 177 13.71 -9.45 38.32
N GLN A 178 14.61 -8.53 38.66
CA GLN A 178 14.72 -7.17 38.14
C GLN A 178 16.20 -6.80 38.04
N VAL A 179 16.55 -5.93 37.10
CA VAL A 179 17.89 -5.33 36.99
C VAL A 179 17.77 -3.87 37.44
N PRO A 180 18.57 -3.39 38.39
CA PRO A 180 18.47 -2.00 38.87
C PRO A 180 18.74 -0.99 37.75
N VAL A 181 17.87 0.01 37.62
CA VAL A 181 17.97 1.06 36.60
C VAL A 181 19.24 1.91 36.83
N LYS A 182 20.10 2.03 35.81
CA LYS A 182 21.46 2.60 35.87
C LYS A 182 22.41 1.90 36.87
N GLY A 183 22.09 0.69 37.29
CA GLY A 183 22.75 0.00 38.41
C GLY A 183 24.18 -0.50 38.16
N PHE A 184 24.76 -0.23 36.99
CA PHE A 184 26.13 -0.59 36.63
C PHE A 184 26.90 0.63 36.08
N GLN A 185 27.94 1.11 36.76
CA GLN A 185 28.90 2.06 36.18
C GLN A 185 30.18 1.33 35.74
N LEU A 186 30.04 0.43 34.76
CA LEU A 186 31.12 -0.45 34.28
C LEU A 186 31.51 -0.12 32.82
N PRO A 187 32.21 1.01 32.54
CA PRO A 187 32.45 1.51 31.18
C PRO A 187 33.40 0.64 30.35
N LYS A 188 34.16 -0.28 30.97
CA LYS A 188 35.02 -1.26 30.30
C LYS A 188 34.35 -2.62 30.05
N LEU A 189 33.14 -2.87 30.58
CA LEU A 189 32.47 -4.16 30.42
C LEU A 189 32.14 -4.41 28.94
N THR A 190 32.60 -5.54 28.39
CA THR A 190 32.37 -5.95 27.00
C THR A 190 31.32 -7.06 26.89
N GLN A 191 31.19 -7.92 27.90
CA GLN A 191 30.20 -9.01 27.93
C GLN A 191 29.45 -9.10 29.26
N LEU A 192 28.11 -9.08 29.18
CA LEU A 192 27.20 -9.25 30.31
C LEU A 192 26.25 -10.42 30.08
N GLU A 193 26.28 -11.41 30.96
CA GLU A 193 25.34 -12.54 30.93
C GLU A 193 24.34 -12.52 32.07
N LEU A 194 23.07 -12.36 31.74
CA LEU A 194 21.91 -12.42 32.63
C LEU A 194 20.93 -13.53 32.20
N ASN A 195 21.32 -14.40 31.26
CA ASN A 195 20.47 -15.48 30.73
C ASN A 195 20.11 -16.54 31.79
N ARG A 196 18.94 -17.19 31.66
CA ARG A 196 18.44 -18.17 32.64
C ARG A 196 18.21 -17.56 34.04
N ASN A 197 17.67 -16.34 34.10
CA ASN A 197 17.24 -15.67 35.33
C ASN A 197 15.68 -15.58 35.36
N ARG A 198 15.12 -14.63 36.11
CA ARG A 198 13.68 -14.42 36.31
C ARG A 198 13.22 -13.02 35.89
N VAL A 199 14.01 -12.31 35.08
CA VAL A 199 13.76 -10.92 34.67
C VAL A 199 12.44 -10.83 33.91
N ARG A 200 11.51 -9.97 34.37
CA ARG A 200 10.16 -9.84 33.80
C ARG A 200 9.99 -8.69 32.81
N GLN A 201 10.78 -7.63 32.96
CA GLN A 201 10.81 -6.45 32.10
C GLN A 201 12.21 -5.84 32.08
N VAL A 202 12.50 -5.05 31.04
CA VAL A 202 13.68 -4.16 30.99
C VAL A 202 13.18 -2.73 30.87
N GLU A 203 13.62 -1.87 31.79
CA GLU A 203 13.18 -0.48 31.90
C GLU A 203 14.15 0.49 31.20
N GLY A 204 13.69 1.69 30.87
CA GLY A 204 14.48 2.70 30.18
C GLY A 204 15.76 3.02 30.95
N LEU A 205 16.88 3.14 30.23
CA LEU A 205 18.20 3.42 30.81
C LEU A 205 18.74 2.31 31.76
N THR A 206 18.16 1.10 31.78
CA THR A 206 18.62 0.00 32.67
C THR A 206 20.12 -0.22 32.59
N PHE A 207 20.67 -0.24 31.37
CA PHE A 207 22.08 -0.51 31.10
C PHE A 207 22.94 0.76 30.86
N GLN A 208 22.44 1.95 31.24
CA GLN A 208 23.21 3.20 31.14
C GLN A 208 24.46 3.13 32.05
N GLY A 209 25.64 3.19 31.43
CA GLY A 209 26.95 3.09 32.08
C GLY A 209 27.87 2.04 31.42
N LEU A 210 27.29 1.06 30.72
CA LEU A 210 28.01 -0.03 30.04
C LEU A 210 28.53 0.39 28.65
N ALA A 211 29.29 1.48 28.59
CA ALA A 211 29.66 2.17 27.33
C ALA A 211 30.54 1.36 26.36
N SER A 212 31.16 0.25 26.80
CA SER A 212 31.93 -0.65 25.93
C SER A 212 31.28 -2.01 25.68
N LEU A 213 30.02 -2.20 26.08
CA LEU A 213 29.35 -3.49 25.97
C LEU A 213 29.18 -3.89 24.50
N GLU A 214 29.65 -5.09 24.15
CA GLU A 214 29.53 -5.66 22.82
C GLU A 214 28.50 -6.80 22.79
N VAL A 215 28.36 -7.56 23.88
CA VAL A 215 27.50 -8.75 23.99
C VAL A 215 26.62 -8.70 25.24
N LEU A 216 25.29 -8.73 25.05
CA LEU A 216 24.30 -8.83 26.12
C LEU A 216 23.45 -10.10 25.96
N LYS A 217 23.48 -10.96 26.98
CA LYS A 217 22.73 -12.23 27.01
C LYS A 217 21.58 -12.18 28.02
N LEU A 218 20.35 -12.04 27.53
CA LEU A 218 19.10 -11.99 28.32
C LEU A 218 18.15 -13.18 28.01
N GLN A 219 18.57 -14.14 27.20
CA GLN A 219 17.75 -15.28 26.79
C GLN A 219 17.35 -16.22 27.95
N ARG A 220 16.22 -16.91 27.84
CA ARG A 220 15.63 -17.76 28.90
C ARG A 220 15.37 -16.95 30.19
N ASN A 221 14.73 -15.80 30.06
CA ASN A 221 14.14 -15.07 31.19
C ASN A 221 12.61 -15.14 31.07
N ASN A 222 11.88 -14.21 31.69
CA ASN A 222 10.42 -14.10 31.57
C ASN A 222 10.05 -12.70 31.01
N ILE A 223 10.89 -12.14 30.14
CA ILE A 223 10.76 -10.75 29.67
C ILE A 223 9.52 -10.65 28.79
N SER A 224 8.51 -9.96 29.30
CA SER A 224 7.22 -9.74 28.63
C SER A 224 7.08 -8.31 28.09
N LYS A 225 7.90 -7.38 28.59
CA LYS A 225 7.92 -5.97 28.18
C LYS A 225 9.35 -5.44 28.12
N LEU A 226 9.64 -4.73 27.03
CA LEU A 226 10.74 -3.80 26.92
C LEU A 226 10.11 -2.40 26.90
N THR A 227 10.61 -1.46 27.70
CA THR A 227 10.17 -0.06 27.60
C THR A 227 11.04 0.71 26.62
N ASP A 228 10.60 1.90 26.24
CA ASP A 228 11.37 2.78 25.39
C ASP A 228 12.73 3.13 26.04
N GLY A 229 13.80 3.09 25.25
CA GLY A 229 15.17 3.29 25.72
C GLY A 229 15.72 2.19 26.63
N ALA A 230 15.12 0.98 26.65
CA ALA A 230 15.57 -0.16 27.46
C ALA A 230 17.07 -0.47 27.31
N PHE A 231 17.59 -0.36 26.09
CA PHE A 231 19.00 -0.61 25.75
C PHE A 231 19.79 0.66 25.41
N TRP A 232 19.26 1.84 25.75
CA TRP A 232 19.91 3.11 25.43
C TRP A 232 21.24 3.28 26.19
N GLY A 233 22.23 3.85 25.50
CA GLY A 233 23.60 4.01 25.99
C GLY A 233 24.56 2.88 25.59
N LEU A 234 24.05 1.76 25.05
CA LEU A 234 24.85 0.60 24.61
C LEU A 234 25.45 0.79 23.21
N ALA A 235 26.16 1.91 23.00
CA ALA A 235 26.60 2.39 21.69
C ALA A 235 27.57 1.46 20.93
N LYS A 236 28.24 0.53 21.62
CA LYS A 236 29.13 -0.49 20.98
C LYS A 236 28.48 -1.87 20.83
N MET A 237 27.23 -2.06 21.23
CA MET A 237 26.65 -3.41 21.29
C MET A 237 26.48 -4.01 19.89
N LYS A 238 27.06 -5.20 19.70
CA LYS A 238 27.08 -5.97 18.46
C LYS A 238 26.08 -7.13 18.50
N VAL A 239 25.88 -7.74 19.68
CA VAL A 239 25.09 -8.97 19.85
C VAL A 239 24.11 -8.83 21.01
N LEU A 240 22.82 -9.03 20.73
CA LEU A 240 21.74 -9.03 21.72
C LEU A 240 20.94 -10.34 21.63
N HIS A 241 20.95 -11.13 22.71
CA HIS A 241 20.12 -12.32 22.85
C HIS A 241 18.92 -12.08 23.76
N LEU A 242 17.72 -12.20 23.19
CA LEU A 242 16.42 -12.11 23.86
C LEU A 242 15.58 -13.38 23.65
N ASP A 243 16.19 -14.47 23.17
CA ASP A 243 15.50 -15.73 22.89
C ASP A 243 14.82 -16.34 24.13
N TYR A 244 13.80 -17.20 23.96
CA TYR A 244 13.12 -17.88 25.07
C TYR A 244 12.64 -16.88 26.14
N ASN A 245 11.81 -15.94 25.74
CA ASN A 245 11.18 -14.94 26.62
C ASN A 245 9.66 -14.92 26.35
N SER A 246 8.98 -13.80 26.60
CA SER A 246 7.51 -13.68 26.46
C SER A 246 7.10 -12.40 25.73
N LEU A 247 7.97 -11.91 24.83
CA LEU A 247 7.73 -10.71 24.03
C LEU A 247 6.61 -10.97 23.00
N ARG A 248 5.62 -10.07 22.93
CA ARG A 248 4.50 -10.13 21.95
C ARG A 248 4.71 -9.27 20.70
N GLU A 249 5.64 -8.34 20.81
CA GLU A 249 6.01 -7.32 19.82
C GLU A 249 7.43 -6.81 20.14
N VAL A 250 8.03 -6.09 19.20
CA VAL A 250 9.22 -5.26 19.44
C VAL A 250 8.90 -3.85 18.95
N ASN A 251 8.63 -2.95 19.90
CA ASN A 251 8.20 -1.58 19.58
C ASN A 251 9.39 -0.69 19.19
N SER A 252 9.11 0.47 18.59
CA SER A 252 10.16 1.35 18.07
C SER A 252 11.06 1.98 19.13
N GLY A 253 10.52 2.27 20.32
CA GLY A 253 11.30 2.80 21.44
C GLY A 253 12.25 1.78 22.07
N SER A 254 11.94 0.48 22.05
CA SER A 254 12.73 -0.53 22.77
C SER A 254 14.15 -0.72 22.22
N LEU A 255 14.33 -0.64 20.89
CA LEU A 255 15.62 -0.76 20.22
C LEU A 255 16.37 0.58 20.06
N TYR A 256 15.85 1.67 20.63
CA TYR A 256 16.40 3.01 20.46
C TYR A 256 17.85 3.12 20.97
N GLY A 257 18.75 3.53 20.08
CA GLY A 257 20.19 3.69 20.35
C GLY A 257 21.08 2.52 19.94
N LEU A 258 20.54 1.43 19.37
CA LEU A 258 21.29 0.23 18.97
C LEU A 258 21.98 0.32 17.58
N SER A 259 22.59 1.47 17.28
CA SER A 259 23.16 1.78 15.96
C SER A 259 24.33 0.90 15.51
N SER A 260 24.95 0.17 16.43
CA SER A 260 26.09 -0.73 16.17
C SER A 260 25.71 -2.22 16.13
N LEU A 261 24.43 -2.55 16.31
CA LEU A 261 23.96 -3.93 16.46
C LEU A 261 24.12 -4.70 15.14
N LEU A 262 24.73 -5.89 15.22
CA LEU A 262 25.02 -6.78 14.10
C LEU A 262 24.19 -8.07 14.16
N GLN A 263 23.85 -8.56 15.35
CA GLN A 263 23.08 -9.79 15.55
C GLN A 263 22.00 -9.59 16.62
N LEU A 264 20.76 -9.93 16.27
CA LEU A 264 19.59 -9.84 17.14
C LEU A 264 18.83 -11.17 17.14
N PHE A 265 18.81 -11.82 18.30
CA PHE A 265 18.19 -13.12 18.48
C PHE A 265 16.93 -12.99 19.36
N LEU A 266 15.77 -13.23 18.75
CA LEU A 266 14.42 -13.06 19.32
C LEU A 266 13.61 -14.38 19.25
N SER A 267 14.28 -15.51 19.02
CA SER A 267 13.61 -16.79 18.80
C SER A 267 12.91 -17.32 20.06
N ASN A 268 11.88 -18.16 19.92
CA ASN A 268 11.13 -18.69 21.06
C ASN A 268 10.52 -17.55 21.91
N ASN A 269 9.75 -16.68 21.27
CA ASN A 269 8.94 -15.62 21.91
C ASN A 269 7.47 -15.78 21.47
N SER A 270 6.66 -14.73 21.58
CA SER A 270 5.26 -14.70 21.13
C SER A 270 5.00 -13.56 20.16
N ILE A 271 6.02 -13.16 19.38
CA ILE A 271 5.95 -12.00 18.48
C ILE A 271 4.96 -12.30 17.36
N SER A 272 3.95 -11.43 17.22
CA SER A 272 2.79 -11.62 16.34
C SER A 272 2.86 -10.83 15.03
N HIS A 273 3.62 -9.74 15.01
CA HIS A 273 3.75 -8.82 13.90
C HIS A 273 5.14 -8.16 13.88
N ILE A 274 5.53 -7.59 12.74
CA ILE A 274 6.78 -6.86 12.54
C ILE A 274 6.46 -5.36 12.45
N ASN A 275 7.04 -4.55 13.33
CA ASN A 275 6.88 -3.10 13.28
C ASN A 275 8.05 -2.46 12.49
N PRO A 276 7.81 -1.78 11.35
CA PRO A 276 8.89 -1.22 10.51
C PRO A 276 9.76 -0.18 11.22
N ASP A 277 9.17 0.59 12.15
CA ASP A 277 9.85 1.72 12.79
C ASP A 277 10.95 1.29 13.78
N GLY A 278 10.85 0.10 14.37
CA GLY A 278 11.87 -0.40 15.32
C GLY A 278 13.22 -0.70 14.66
N TRP A 279 13.21 -1.08 13.39
CA TRP A 279 14.41 -1.39 12.62
C TRP A 279 15.23 -0.14 12.25
N ARG A 280 14.63 1.06 12.30
CA ARG A 280 15.31 2.33 11.98
C ARG A 280 16.53 2.61 12.86
N PHE A 281 16.60 2.04 14.07
CA PHE A 281 17.70 2.28 15.01
C PHE A 281 18.82 1.25 14.96
N CYS A 282 18.67 0.16 14.18
CA CYS A 282 19.64 -0.92 14.06
C CYS A 282 19.92 -1.29 12.58
N GLN A 283 20.08 -0.29 11.71
CA GLN A 283 20.23 -0.46 10.25
C GLN A 283 21.44 -1.32 9.83
N ARG A 284 22.45 -1.46 10.71
CA ARG A 284 23.67 -2.26 10.48
C ARG A 284 23.50 -3.76 10.79
N LEU A 285 22.29 -4.18 11.15
CA LEU A 285 21.99 -5.56 11.54
C LEU A 285 22.27 -6.52 10.38
N ARG A 286 23.08 -7.55 10.63
CA ARG A 286 23.46 -8.59 9.68
C ARG A 286 22.72 -9.89 9.88
N GLU A 287 22.26 -10.17 11.10
CA GLU A 287 21.54 -11.40 11.44
C GLU A 287 20.33 -11.09 12.33
N LEU A 288 19.14 -11.48 11.86
CA LEU A 288 17.88 -11.39 12.58
C LEU A 288 17.27 -12.78 12.70
N ASN A 289 17.07 -13.25 13.92
CA ASN A 289 16.41 -14.53 14.20
C ASN A 289 15.08 -14.31 14.91
N LEU A 290 13.99 -14.54 14.18
CA LEU A 290 12.60 -14.49 14.63
C LEU A 290 11.93 -15.88 14.57
N SER A 291 12.69 -16.97 14.38
CA SER A 291 12.15 -18.33 14.34
C SER A 291 11.48 -18.72 15.67
N TYR A 292 10.50 -19.63 15.68
CA TYR A 292 9.72 -19.97 16.88
C TYR A 292 8.99 -18.75 17.48
N ASN A 293 8.13 -18.11 16.69
CA ASN A 293 7.25 -17.01 17.10
C ASN A 293 5.84 -17.24 16.52
N ASN A 294 4.98 -16.21 16.55
CA ASN A 294 3.58 -16.29 16.14
C ASN A 294 3.26 -15.33 14.96
N LEU A 295 4.24 -15.08 14.08
CA LEU A 295 4.05 -14.25 12.88
C LEU A 295 3.13 -14.96 11.89
N SER A 296 2.12 -14.28 11.35
CA SER A 296 1.16 -14.86 10.38
C SER A 296 1.29 -14.31 8.95
N ARG A 297 1.93 -13.16 8.77
CA ARG A 297 2.10 -12.45 7.49
C ARG A 297 3.43 -11.69 7.44
N LEU A 298 3.91 -11.40 6.22
CA LEU A 298 5.01 -10.48 5.93
C LEU A 298 4.53 -9.45 4.89
N ASP A 299 4.64 -8.17 5.21
CA ASP A 299 4.06 -7.06 4.43
C ASP A 299 5.13 -6.19 3.74
N GLU A 300 4.76 -5.48 2.67
CA GLU A 300 5.67 -4.63 1.90
C GLU A 300 6.32 -3.56 2.80
N GLY A 301 7.64 -3.39 2.64
CA GLY A 301 8.40 -2.41 3.40
C GLY A 301 8.72 -2.80 4.86
N SER A 302 8.12 -3.87 5.40
CA SER A 302 8.22 -4.24 6.83
C SER A 302 9.65 -4.46 7.35
N LEU A 303 10.60 -4.79 6.46
CA LEU A 303 12.02 -4.98 6.74
C LEU A 303 12.95 -4.08 5.90
N ALA A 304 12.40 -3.16 5.10
CA ALA A 304 13.14 -2.49 4.01
C ALA A 304 14.33 -1.60 4.44
N VAL A 305 14.36 -1.18 5.72
CA VAL A 305 15.48 -0.38 6.27
C VAL A 305 16.70 -1.23 6.69
N LEU A 306 16.58 -2.56 6.70
CA LEU A 306 17.66 -3.48 7.07
C LEU A 306 18.53 -3.87 5.85
N GLY A 307 19.04 -2.87 5.14
CA GLY A 307 19.79 -3.08 3.89
C GLY A 307 21.07 -3.92 4.03
N ASP A 308 21.71 -3.88 5.21
CA ASP A 308 22.90 -4.65 5.59
C ASP A 308 22.60 -6.10 6.04
N LEU A 309 21.33 -6.53 6.06
CA LEU A 309 20.94 -7.85 6.57
C LEU A 309 21.45 -8.98 5.66
N HIS A 310 22.24 -9.90 6.21
CA HIS A 310 22.80 -11.06 5.50
C HIS A 310 22.03 -12.36 5.78
N THR A 311 21.45 -12.50 6.98
CA THR A 311 20.74 -13.70 7.44
C THR A 311 19.42 -13.31 8.11
N LEU A 312 18.32 -13.86 7.60
CA LEU A 312 16.98 -13.71 8.15
C LEU A 312 16.38 -15.09 8.41
N ARG A 313 16.03 -15.36 9.68
CA ARG A 313 15.35 -16.59 10.08
C ARG A 313 13.96 -16.30 10.63
N LEU A 314 12.97 -16.98 10.05
CA LEU A 314 11.54 -16.85 10.30
C LEU A 314 10.86 -18.24 10.42
N GLY A 315 11.65 -19.32 10.53
CA GLY A 315 11.13 -20.68 10.58
C GLY A 315 10.32 -20.98 11.85
N HIS A 316 9.43 -21.97 11.82
CA HIS A 316 8.52 -22.27 12.93
C HIS A 316 7.70 -21.04 13.36
N ASN A 317 6.97 -20.46 12.40
CA ASN A 317 5.97 -19.41 12.61
C ASN A 317 4.65 -19.88 11.95
N ALA A 318 3.65 -19.00 11.87
CA ALA A 318 2.37 -19.27 11.20
C ALA A 318 2.23 -18.49 9.88
N ILE A 319 3.35 -18.18 9.21
CA ILE A 319 3.36 -17.30 8.02
C ILE A 319 2.65 -18.02 6.88
N SER A 320 1.43 -17.58 6.58
CA SER A 320 0.61 -18.08 5.47
C SER A 320 0.61 -17.12 4.28
N HIS A 321 0.97 -15.86 4.52
CA HIS A 321 0.99 -14.82 3.49
C HIS A 321 2.30 -14.01 3.50
N ILE A 322 2.80 -13.73 2.30
CA ILE A 322 3.93 -12.85 2.04
C ILE A 322 3.50 -11.97 0.86
N THR A 323 3.49 -10.64 1.04
CA THR A 323 3.10 -9.73 -0.04
C THR A 323 4.16 -9.68 -1.14
N GLU A 324 3.76 -9.21 -2.31
CA GLU A 324 4.70 -8.71 -3.31
C GLU A 324 5.60 -7.64 -2.64
N GLY A 325 6.91 -7.68 -2.88
CA GLY A 325 7.86 -6.73 -2.30
C GLY A 325 8.10 -6.81 -0.78
N ALA A 326 7.63 -7.83 -0.05
CA ALA A 326 7.83 -7.95 1.40
C ALA A 326 9.32 -7.88 1.83
N PHE A 327 10.22 -8.41 1.00
CA PHE A 327 11.67 -8.40 1.23
C PHE A 327 12.42 -7.28 0.49
N ARG A 328 11.70 -6.36 -0.16
CA ARG A 328 12.27 -5.27 -0.97
C ARG A 328 13.13 -4.35 -0.10
N GLY A 329 14.41 -4.23 -0.45
CA GLY A 329 15.39 -3.44 0.29
C GLY A 329 16.48 -4.27 0.98
N LEU A 330 16.27 -5.58 1.18
CA LEU A 330 17.23 -6.51 1.80
C LEU A 330 18.38 -6.91 0.84
N LYS A 331 19.06 -5.91 0.26
CA LYS A 331 20.04 -6.06 -0.84
C LYS A 331 21.28 -6.88 -0.47
N ALA A 332 21.62 -7.01 0.82
CA ALA A 332 22.73 -7.83 1.29
C ALA A 332 22.36 -9.29 1.61
N LEU A 333 21.07 -9.66 1.55
CA LEU A 333 20.59 -10.94 2.10
C LEU A 333 21.18 -12.14 1.35
N ARG A 334 21.73 -13.09 2.10
CA ARG A 334 22.36 -14.33 1.60
C ARG A 334 21.60 -15.58 2.02
N LEU A 335 21.01 -15.59 3.22
CA LEU A 335 20.23 -16.70 3.76
C LEU A 335 18.85 -16.23 4.21
N LEU A 336 17.80 -16.88 3.69
CA LEU A 336 16.41 -16.73 4.10
C LEU A 336 15.85 -18.10 4.52
N GLU A 337 15.43 -18.21 5.77
CA GLU A 337 14.84 -19.42 6.37
C GLU A 337 13.37 -19.19 6.70
N LEU A 338 12.49 -19.92 6.02
CA LEU A 338 11.02 -19.88 6.16
C LEU A 338 10.44 -21.28 6.44
N ASP A 339 11.27 -22.20 6.93
CA ASP A 339 10.89 -23.60 7.22
C ASP A 339 9.76 -23.69 8.25
N HIS A 340 8.93 -24.73 8.20
CA HIS A 340 7.82 -24.98 9.14
C HIS A 340 6.91 -23.75 9.32
N ASN A 341 6.29 -23.32 8.22
CA ASN A 341 5.31 -22.23 8.15
C ASN A 341 4.08 -22.69 7.33
N ASP A 342 3.11 -21.79 7.16
CA ASP A 342 1.84 -22.06 6.48
C ASP A 342 1.85 -21.67 4.98
N ILE A 343 3.04 -21.47 4.38
CA ILE A 343 3.19 -20.92 3.03
C ILE A 343 2.65 -21.89 1.99
N SER A 344 1.80 -21.38 1.10
CA SER A 344 1.18 -22.12 -0.01
C SER A 344 1.00 -21.23 -1.24
N GLY A 345 -0.05 -20.38 -1.27
CA GLY A 345 -0.39 -19.49 -2.40
C GLY A 345 0.76 -18.62 -2.91
N THR A 346 1.65 -18.16 -2.01
CA THR A 346 2.88 -17.41 -2.36
C THR A 346 3.76 -18.12 -3.40
N ILE A 347 3.77 -19.45 -3.41
CA ILE A 347 4.56 -20.29 -4.35
C ILE A 347 3.68 -20.87 -5.47
N GLU A 348 2.39 -21.06 -5.20
CA GLU A 348 1.42 -21.64 -6.15
C GLU A 348 0.85 -20.63 -7.15
N ASP A 349 0.80 -19.34 -6.79
CA ASP A 349 0.07 -18.31 -7.57
C ASP A 349 0.80 -16.96 -7.73
N THR A 350 1.70 -16.60 -6.79
CA THR A 350 2.13 -15.21 -6.62
C THR A 350 3.41 -14.90 -7.41
N ASN A 351 3.44 -13.70 -8.00
CA ASN A 351 4.64 -13.11 -8.60
C ASN A 351 5.30 -12.18 -7.57
N GLY A 352 6.64 -12.09 -7.58
CA GLY A 352 7.35 -10.97 -6.94
C GLY A 352 7.42 -10.95 -5.41
N ALA A 353 6.96 -11.99 -4.71
CA ALA A 353 7.12 -12.11 -3.24
C ALA A 353 8.60 -12.03 -2.81
N PHE A 354 9.51 -12.64 -3.60
CA PHE A 354 10.96 -12.60 -3.41
C PHE A 354 11.68 -11.55 -4.29
N SER A 355 10.97 -10.53 -4.79
CA SER A 355 11.58 -9.48 -5.62
C SER A 355 12.56 -8.62 -4.81
N GLY A 356 13.69 -8.24 -5.44
CA GLY A 356 14.75 -7.48 -4.78
C GLY A 356 15.67 -8.30 -3.85
N LEU A 357 15.56 -9.63 -3.86
CA LEU A 357 16.48 -10.56 -3.19
C LEU A 357 17.61 -11.05 -4.12
N ASP A 358 18.08 -10.15 -4.99
CA ASP A 358 19.04 -10.40 -6.07
C ASP A 358 20.39 -10.99 -5.57
N SER A 359 20.68 -10.80 -4.27
CA SER A 359 21.87 -11.31 -3.56
C SER A 359 21.71 -12.72 -2.95
N LEU A 360 20.51 -13.28 -2.91
CA LEU A 360 20.20 -14.45 -2.07
C LEU A 360 20.89 -15.71 -2.60
N ASN A 361 21.64 -16.38 -1.72
CA ASN A 361 22.37 -17.61 -2.02
C ASN A 361 21.57 -18.86 -1.59
N LYS A 362 20.93 -18.81 -0.41
CA LYS A 362 20.17 -19.92 0.16
C LYS A 362 18.75 -19.49 0.58
N LEU A 363 17.77 -20.23 0.07
CA LEU A 363 16.36 -20.19 0.48
C LEU A 363 15.95 -21.57 0.98
N THR A 364 15.28 -21.63 2.13
CA THR A 364 14.68 -22.85 2.66
C THR A 364 13.22 -22.60 3.07
N LEU A 365 12.35 -23.47 2.56
CA LEU A 365 10.88 -23.48 2.65
C LEU A 365 10.39 -24.89 3.06
N PHE A 366 11.22 -25.63 3.79
CA PHE A 366 10.97 -27.01 4.23
C PHE A 366 9.74 -27.09 5.12
N GLY A 367 8.97 -28.18 5.09
CA GLY A 367 7.85 -28.38 6.02
C GLY A 367 6.73 -27.34 5.89
N ASN A 368 6.44 -26.87 4.68
CA ASN A 368 5.41 -25.87 4.39
C ASN A 368 4.18 -26.53 3.71
N LYS A 369 3.19 -25.72 3.30
CA LYS A 369 1.91 -26.17 2.73
C LYS A 369 1.87 -26.08 1.19
N ILE A 370 3.03 -26.07 0.52
CA ILE A 370 3.15 -25.86 -0.93
C ILE A 370 2.68 -27.10 -1.71
N LYS A 371 1.62 -26.95 -2.52
CA LYS A 371 1.09 -28.02 -3.39
C LYS A 371 1.54 -27.91 -4.84
N SER A 372 2.02 -26.75 -5.28
CA SER A 372 2.55 -26.57 -6.63
C SER A 372 3.50 -25.38 -6.72
N VAL A 373 4.31 -25.35 -7.78
CA VAL A 373 5.30 -24.28 -8.03
C VAL A 373 4.96 -23.59 -9.34
N ALA A 374 4.65 -22.29 -9.28
CA ALA A 374 4.38 -21.46 -10.45
C ALA A 374 5.66 -21.02 -11.18
N LYS A 375 5.57 -20.81 -12.50
CA LYS A 375 6.66 -20.40 -13.40
C LYS A 375 7.40 -19.12 -12.95
N LYS A 376 6.75 -18.29 -12.13
CA LYS A 376 7.26 -16.99 -11.65
C LYS A 376 7.44 -16.91 -10.13
N ALA A 377 7.18 -17.99 -9.37
CA ALA A 377 7.19 -17.99 -7.90
C ALA A 377 8.50 -17.45 -7.31
N PHE A 378 9.63 -17.76 -7.95
CA PHE A 378 10.97 -17.39 -7.52
C PHE A 378 11.61 -16.24 -8.33
N SER A 379 10.78 -15.38 -8.93
CA SER A 379 11.27 -14.18 -9.63
C SER A 379 12.00 -13.24 -8.65
N GLY A 380 13.24 -12.86 -8.99
CA GLY A 380 14.18 -12.13 -8.12
C GLY A 380 15.34 -12.99 -7.59
N LEU A 381 15.23 -14.32 -7.62
CA LEU A 381 16.23 -15.23 -7.04
C LEU A 381 17.26 -15.74 -8.07
N GLU A 382 17.83 -14.83 -8.87
CA GLU A 382 18.72 -15.20 -10.00
C GLU A 382 20.10 -15.71 -9.53
N ALA A 383 20.59 -15.26 -8.36
CA ALA A 383 21.85 -15.68 -7.74
C ALA A 383 21.77 -16.94 -6.85
N LEU A 384 20.59 -17.56 -6.74
CA LEU A 384 20.33 -18.65 -5.79
C LEU A 384 21.14 -19.91 -6.12
N GLU A 385 21.89 -20.41 -5.14
CA GLU A 385 22.69 -21.64 -5.25
C GLU A 385 22.05 -22.82 -4.50
N HIS A 386 21.23 -22.55 -3.49
CA HIS A 386 20.60 -23.55 -2.63
C HIS A 386 19.11 -23.27 -2.43
N LEU A 387 18.25 -24.19 -2.86
CA LEU A 387 16.81 -24.17 -2.63
C LEU A 387 16.38 -25.46 -1.92
N ASN A 388 15.61 -25.33 -0.84
CA ASN A 388 15.01 -26.45 -0.13
C ASN A 388 13.48 -26.31 -0.06
N LEU A 389 12.81 -27.34 -0.59
CA LEU A 389 11.36 -27.52 -0.69
C LEU A 389 10.95 -28.92 -0.16
N GLY A 390 11.80 -29.60 0.62
CA GLY A 390 11.47 -30.88 1.26
C GLY A 390 10.30 -30.78 2.23
N GLU A 391 9.68 -31.91 2.57
CA GLU A 391 8.46 -31.98 3.41
C GLU A 391 7.37 -31.00 2.95
N ASN A 392 7.13 -30.93 1.63
CA ASN A 392 6.00 -30.22 1.02
C ASN A 392 5.28 -31.18 0.08
N ALA A 393 3.94 -31.21 0.12
CA ALA A 393 3.11 -32.09 -0.71
C ALA A 393 2.99 -31.59 -2.18
N ILE A 394 4.12 -31.34 -2.83
CA ILE A 394 4.21 -30.78 -4.18
C ILE A 394 3.66 -31.79 -5.19
N ARG A 395 2.64 -31.37 -5.93
CA ARG A 395 1.94 -32.16 -6.95
C ARG A 395 2.33 -31.78 -8.38
N SER A 396 2.58 -30.51 -8.66
CA SER A 396 2.88 -30.02 -10.02
C SER A 396 3.88 -28.87 -10.00
N ILE A 397 4.89 -28.89 -10.87
CA ILE A 397 5.86 -27.79 -11.08
C ILE A 397 5.70 -27.31 -12.52
N GLN A 398 5.39 -26.03 -12.71
CA GLN A 398 5.22 -25.48 -14.07
C GLN A 398 6.54 -25.45 -14.84
N PRO A 399 6.52 -25.65 -16.17
CA PRO A 399 7.67 -25.44 -17.04
C PRO A 399 8.37 -24.10 -16.77
N GLU A 400 9.70 -24.12 -16.83
CA GLU A 400 10.59 -22.97 -16.56
C GLU A 400 10.57 -22.38 -15.14
N ALA A 401 9.89 -22.97 -14.14
CA ALA A 401 9.82 -22.41 -12.77
C ALA A 401 11.18 -22.15 -12.10
N PHE A 402 12.23 -22.89 -12.48
CA PHE A 402 13.60 -22.70 -12.00
C PHE A 402 14.53 -22.03 -13.03
N SER A 403 14.03 -21.64 -14.20
CA SER A 403 14.83 -21.13 -15.35
C SER A 403 15.69 -19.90 -15.04
N LYS A 404 15.28 -19.10 -14.05
CA LYS A 404 15.97 -17.90 -13.58
C LYS A 404 17.13 -18.18 -12.63
N MET A 405 17.10 -19.31 -11.92
CA MET A 405 18.14 -19.70 -10.94
C MET A 405 19.37 -20.28 -11.66
N ARG A 406 20.08 -19.46 -12.43
CA ARG A 406 21.19 -19.91 -13.27
C ARG A 406 22.32 -20.54 -12.46
N SER A 407 22.49 -20.10 -11.21
CA SER A 407 23.51 -20.52 -10.25
C SER A 407 23.13 -21.75 -9.40
N LEU A 408 21.94 -22.35 -9.56
CA LEU A 408 21.44 -23.39 -8.65
C LEU A 408 22.36 -24.63 -8.63
N ARG A 409 22.82 -25.02 -7.44
CA ARG A 409 23.74 -26.17 -7.19
C ARG A 409 23.13 -27.25 -6.30
N ASN A 410 22.15 -26.89 -5.47
CA ASN A 410 21.46 -27.83 -4.60
C ASN A 410 19.96 -27.52 -4.63
N LEU A 411 19.16 -28.53 -4.94
CA LEU A 411 17.71 -28.49 -4.94
C LEU A 411 17.20 -29.68 -4.14
N LEU A 412 16.65 -29.42 -2.95
CA LEU A 412 16.04 -30.43 -2.11
C LEU A 412 14.52 -30.43 -2.32
N ILE A 413 13.97 -31.56 -2.78
CA ILE A 413 12.52 -31.79 -2.96
C ILE A 413 12.23 -33.20 -2.47
N GLN A 414 11.17 -33.36 -1.68
CA GLN A 414 10.74 -34.66 -1.16
C GLN A 414 9.20 -34.68 -1.20
N SER A 415 8.63 -35.42 -2.15
CA SER A 415 7.16 -35.54 -2.33
C SER A 415 6.79 -36.85 -3.03
N ASP A 416 5.83 -37.55 -2.44
CA ASP A 416 5.20 -38.77 -2.96
C ASP A 416 4.03 -38.50 -3.93
N SER A 417 3.75 -37.22 -4.18
CA SER A 417 2.43 -36.72 -4.52
C SER A 417 2.32 -36.11 -5.93
N PHE A 418 3.32 -36.37 -6.80
CA PHE A 418 3.44 -35.76 -8.12
C PHE A 418 2.40 -36.24 -9.14
N LEU A 419 1.88 -35.31 -9.94
CA LEU A 419 1.16 -35.58 -11.18
C LEU A 419 2.20 -35.69 -12.30
N CYS A 420 2.43 -36.91 -12.77
CA CYS A 420 3.36 -37.21 -13.86
C CYS A 420 2.63 -37.10 -15.21
N ASP A 421 2.02 -35.94 -15.42
CA ASP A 421 1.37 -35.53 -16.67
C ASP A 421 2.35 -34.76 -17.58
N CYS A 422 1.90 -34.35 -18.77
CA CYS A 422 2.75 -33.66 -19.74
C CYS A 422 3.35 -32.32 -19.24
N GLN A 423 2.81 -31.70 -18.19
CA GLN A 423 3.37 -30.49 -17.58
C GLN A 423 4.64 -30.78 -16.76
N LEU A 424 4.87 -32.04 -16.35
CA LEU A 424 6.05 -32.46 -15.58
C LEU A 424 7.16 -33.10 -16.45
N ASN A 425 6.88 -33.46 -17.71
CA ASN A 425 7.81 -34.21 -18.59
C ASN A 425 9.24 -33.62 -18.68
N TRP A 426 9.35 -32.29 -18.74
CA TRP A 426 10.63 -31.56 -18.78
C TRP A 426 11.51 -31.71 -17.52
N PHE A 427 10.91 -32.05 -16.37
CA PHE A 427 11.53 -31.94 -15.06
C PHE A 427 12.64 -32.98 -14.79
N PRO A 428 12.47 -34.30 -15.02
CA PRO A 428 13.55 -35.27 -14.83
C PRO A 428 14.77 -35.00 -15.73
N GLU A 429 14.57 -34.64 -17.00
CA GLU A 429 15.68 -34.29 -17.91
C GLU A 429 16.41 -33.01 -17.44
N TRP A 430 15.66 -31.98 -17.04
CA TRP A 430 16.23 -30.74 -16.51
C TRP A 430 17.05 -30.97 -15.23
N LEU A 431 16.62 -31.88 -14.35
CA LEU A 431 17.39 -32.25 -13.15
C LEU A 431 18.68 -33.00 -13.51
N MET A 432 18.61 -34.00 -14.38
CA MET A 432 19.77 -34.79 -14.80
C MET A 432 20.82 -33.95 -15.53
N THR A 433 20.41 -33.10 -16.47
CA THR A 433 21.30 -32.18 -17.20
C THR A 433 21.93 -31.10 -16.30
N ARG A 434 21.40 -30.89 -15.09
CA ARG A 434 21.96 -30.00 -14.06
C ARG A 434 22.69 -30.71 -12.91
N GLY A 435 22.66 -32.05 -12.85
CA GLY A 435 23.24 -32.83 -11.75
C GLY A 435 22.50 -32.67 -10.41
N LEU A 436 21.24 -32.23 -10.43
CA LEU A 436 20.45 -31.90 -9.24
C LEU A 436 19.60 -33.08 -8.71
N GLN A 437 19.55 -34.20 -9.42
CA GLN A 437 18.67 -35.34 -9.11
C GLN A 437 18.94 -36.00 -7.74
N THR A 438 20.13 -35.83 -7.16
CA THR A 438 20.51 -36.45 -5.87
C THR A 438 19.83 -35.83 -4.66
N GLY A 439 19.26 -34.62 -4.79
CA GLY A 439 18.48 -33.96 -3.74
C GLY A 439 16.97 -34.15 -3.88
N VAL A 440 16.51 -34.89 -4.89
CA VAL A 440 15.10 -34.94 -5.29
C VAL A 440 14.53 -36.35 -5.11
N GLU A 441 13.72 -36.53 -4.08
CA GLU A 441 12.84 -37.69 -3.93
C GLU A 441 11.45 -37.34 -4.48
N ALA A 442 11.17 -37.82 -5.68
CA ALA A 442 9.92 -37.53 -6.40
C ALA A 442 9.27 -38.83 -6.90
N THR A 443 8.04 -39.09 -6.44
CA THR A 443 7.23 -40.25 -6.81
C THR A 443 5.89 -39.80 -7.40
N CYS A 444 5.45 -40.48 -8.46
CA CYS A 444 4.17 -40.23 -9.11
C CYS A 444 3.01 -40.79 -8.28
N VAL A 445 1.96 -39.99 -8.07
CA VAL A 445 0.65 -40.45 -7.54
C VAL A 445 -0.38 -40.66 -8.67
N HIS A 446 -0.18 -39.99 -9.80
CA HIS A 446 -1.04 -40.02 -10.99
C HIS A 446 -0.16 -39.82 -12.25
N PRO A 447 -0.52 -40.36 -13.44
CA PRO A 447 -1.62 -41.30 -13.71
C PRO A 447 -1.44 -42.63 -12.96
N GLU A 448 -2.53 -43.37 -12.75
CA GLU A 448 -2.51 -44.63 -11.96
C GLU A 448 -1.49 -45.65 -12.50
N ILE A 449 -1.20 -45.62 -13.80
CA ILE A 449 -0.20 -46.48 -14.46
C ILE A 449 1.27 -46.10 -14.17
N LEU A 450 1.53 -44.92 -13.60
CA LEU A 450 2.85 -44.50 -13.10
C LEU A 450 2.90 -44.48 -11.56
N LYS A 451 1.80 -44.76 -10.87
CA LYS A 451 1.65 -44.60 -9.42
C LYS A 451 2.69 -45.42 -8.63
N GLY A 452 3.36 -44.78 -7.68
CA GLY A 452 4.47 -45.37 -6.92
C GLY A 452 5.80 -45.44 -7.68
N THR A 453 5.85 -45.09 -8.97
CA THR A 453 7.08 -45.03 -9.75
C THR A 453 7.81 -43.71 -9.50
N SER A 454 9.14 -43.72 -9.48
CA SER A 454 9.92 -42.49 -9.39
C SER A 454 9.84 -41.68 -10.69
N VAL A 455 9.82 -40.35 -10.59
CA VAL A 455 9.80 -39.43 -11.75
C VAL A 455 11.00 -39.65 -12.69
N PHE A 456 12.13 -40.17 -12.19
CA PHE A 456 13.31 -40.51 -13.01
C PHE A 456 13.24 -41.89 -13.69
N GLN A 457 12.27 -42.72 -13.32
CA GLN A 457 12.07 -44.08 -13.84
C GLN A 457 10.86 -44.17 -14.78
N ALA A 458 9.96 -43.19 -14.74
CA ALA A 458 8.84 -43.05 -15.67
C ALA A 458 9.36 -42.74 -17.10
N PRO A 459 8.96 -43.49 -18.14
CA PRO A 459 9.37 -43.20 -19.52
C PRO A 459 8.76 -41.87 -20.04
N PRO A 460 9.49 -41.04 -20.81
CA PRO A 460 9.02 -39.72 -21.26
C PRO A 460 7.73 -39.72 -22.08
N ASP A 461 7.43 -40.80 -22.79
CA ASP A 461 6.19 -41.00 -23.56
C ASP A 461 4.94 -41.24 -22.69
N ARG A 462 5.14 -41.50 -21.39
CA ARG A 462 4.05 -41.75 -20.43
C ARG A 462 3.56 -40.49 -19.71
N PHE A 463 4.29 -39.38 -19.83
CA PHE A 463 3.88 -38.06 -19.34
C PHE A 463 2.93 -37.39 -20.35
N VAL A 464 1.69 -37.88 -20.39
CA VAL A 464 0.60 -37.39 -21.27
C VAL A 464 -0.34 -36.42 -20.52
N CYS A 465 -1.21 -35.73 -21.24
CA CYS A 465 -2.23 -34.82 -20.67
C CYS A 465 -3.65 -35.23 -21.08
N ASP A 466 -3.85 -36.52 -21.35
CA ASP A 466 -5.16 -37.09 -21.75
C ASP A 466 -6.14 -37.13 -20.56
N ASP A 467 -5.60 -37.23 -19.34
CA ASP A 467 -6.29 -37.04 -18.06
C ASP A 467 -5.74 -35.76 -17.40
N LEU A 468 -6.64 -34.82 -17.04
CA LEU A 468 -6.30 -33.56 -16.36
C LEU A 468 -7.03 -33.49 -15.00
N PRO A 469 -6.54 -34.25 -14.00
CA PRO A 469 -7.25 -34.48 -12.75
C PRO A 469 -7.16 -33.29 -11.77
N LYS A 470 -6.24 -32.35 -12.01
CA LYS A 470 -6.16 -31.05 -11.34
C LYS A 470 -7.10 -30.04 -12.05
N PRO A 471 -7.89 -29.22 -11.34
CA PRO A 471 -8.83 -28.29 -11.99
C PRO A 471 -8.12 -27.31 -12.93
N GLN A 472 -8.65 -27.14 -14.14
CA GLN A 472 -8.15 -26.18 -15.13
C GLN A 472 -9.18 -25.04 -15.28
N ILE A 473 -8.75 -23.80 -15.07
CA ILE A 473 -9.66 -22.64 -15.14
C ILE A 473 -9.94 -22.30 -16.61
N THR A 474 -11.20 -22.48 -17.03
CA THR A 474 -11.71 -22.29 -18.38
C THR A 474 -12.30 -20.89 -18.60
N LEU A 475 -12.82 -20.26 -17.54
CA LEU A 475 -13.27 -18.86 -17.56
C LEU A 475 -12.59 -18.07 -16.44
N GLN A 476 -11.97 -16.95 -16.80
CA GLN A 476 -11.31 -16.03 -15.88
C GLN A 476 -12.27 -14.92 -15.43
N PRO A 477 -12.13 -14.37 -14.21
CA PRO A 477 -12.92 -13.21 -13.77
C PRO A 477 -12.48 -11.94 -14.52
N GLU A 478 -13.46 -11.12 -14.89
CA GLU A 478 -13.24 -9.88 -15.62
C GLU A 478 -12.94 -8.70 -14.67
N THR A 479 -12.09 -7.78 -15.12
CA THR A 479 -11.83 -6.52 -14.41
C THR A 479 -13.01 -5.58 -14.62
N THR A 480 -13.66 -5.19 -13.53
CA THR A 480 -14.93 -4.45 -13.54
C THR A 480 -14.74 -3.03 -13.01
N VAL A 481 -15.37 -2.07 -13.68
CA VAL A 481 -15.60 -0.71 -13.16
C VAL A 481 -17.11 -0.60 -12.91
N THR A 482 -17.51 -0.15 -11.72
CA THR A 482 -18.93 -0.07 -11.31
C THR A 482 -19.24 1.25 -10.62
N VAL A 483 -20.53 1.56 -10.45
CA VAL A 483 -20.99 2.75 -9.70
C VAL A 483 -21.33 2.37 -8.27
N LEU A 484 -20.97 3.23 -7.31
CA LEU A 484 -21.32 3.13 -5.89
C LEU A 484 -22.80 2.73 -5.70
N GLY A 485 -23.05 1.72 -4.87
CA GLY A 485 -24.38 1.17 -4.59
C GLY A 485 -24.90 0.12 -5.58
N SER A 486 -24.16 -0.17 -6.66
CA SER A 486 -24.54 -1.19 -7.65
C SER A 486 -24.24 -2.62 -7.19
N ASP A 487 -24.95 -3.62 -7.71
CA ASP A 487 -24.63 -5.04 -7.52
C ASP A 487 -23.66 -5.53 -8.62
N VAL A 488 -22.62 -6.26 -8.23
CA VAL A 488 -21.59 -6.82 -9.14
C VAL A 488 -21.47 -8.34 -8.95
N ARG A 489 -21.21 -9.05 -10.04
CA ARG A 489 -20.95 -10.50 -10.04
C ARG A 489 -19.60 -10.78 -10.69
N LEU A 490 -18.69 -11.43 -9.98
CA LEU A 490 -17.43 -11.92 -10.54
C LEU A 490 -17.53 -13.43 -10.74
N MET A 491 -17.34 -13.89 -11.98
CA MET A 491 -17.48 -15.29 -12.37
C MET A 491 -16.12 -15.94 -12.60
N CYS A 492 -16.00 -17.23 -12.28
CA CYS A 492 -14.84 -18.04 -12.64
C CYS A 492 -15.30 -19.48 -12.87
N THR A 493 -14.79 -20.14 -13.92
CA THR A 493 -15.17 -21.51 -14.27
C THR A 493 -13.93 -22.39 -14.34
N ALA A 494 -14.02 -23.63 -13.87
CA ALA A 494 -12.97 -24.63 -14.05
C ALA A 494 -13.54 -26.01 -14.37
N ALA A 495 -12.75 -26.77 -15.14
CA ALA A 495 -13.06 -28.13 -15.56
C ALA A 495 -12.03 -29.14 -15.02
N SER A 496 -12.45 -30.39 -14.83
CA SER A 496 -11.53 -31.53 -14.63
C SER A 496 -12.15 -32.83 -15.09
N SER A 497 -11.30 -33.77 -15.51
CA SER A 497 -11.63 -35.19 -15.72
C SER A 497 -11.86 -35.94 -14.40
N SER A 498 -11.36 -35.44 -13.27
CA SER A 498 -11.54 -36.07 -11.97
C SER A 498 -12.97 -35.93 -11.46
N SER A 499 -13.55 -37.04 -11.00
CA SER A 499 -14.82 -37.09 -10.28
C SER A 499 -14.77 -36.52 -8.85
N SER A 500 -13.58 -36.16 -8.36
CA SER A 500 -13.39 -35.67 -7.00
C SER A 500 -13.95 -34.25 -6.81
N PRO A 501 -14.58 -33.97 -5.66
CA PRO A 501 -15.26 -32.71 -5.42
C PRO A 501 -14.30 -31.52 -5.49
N MET A 502 -14.72 -30.49 -6.23
CA MET A 502 -14.06 -29.19 -6.23
C MET A 502 -14.56 -28.34 -5.07
N THR A 503 -13.65 -27.58 -4.48
CA THR A 503 -13.92 -26.56 -3.46
C THR A 503 -13.54 -25.20 -4.03
N PHE A 504 -14.37 -24.19 -3.72
CA PHE A 504 -14.30 -22.86 -4.32
C PHE A 504 -13.99 -21.83 -3.23
N ALA A 505 -13.02 -20.97 -3.50
CA ALA A 505 -12.59 -19.93 -2.60
C ALA A 505 -12.30 -18.65 -3.39
N TRP A 506 -12.75 -17.51 -2.87
CA TRP A 506 -12.42 -16.20 -3.42
C TRP A 506 -11.54 -15.44 -2.44
N ARG A 507 -10.54 -14.72 -2.95
CA ARG A 507 -9.72 -13.81 -2.16
C ARG A 507 -9.71 -12.40 -2.75
N LYS A 508 -9.62 -11.39 -1.89
CA LYS A 508 -9.50 -9.98 -2.23
C LYS A 508 -8.16 -9.46 -1.72
N ASP A 509 -7.34 -8.88 -2.59
CA ASP A 509 -6.00 -8.36 -2.28
C ASP A 509 -5.14 -9.31 -1.44
N GLN A 510 -5.21 -10.59 -1.83
CA GLN A 510 -4.53 -11.75 -1.23
C GLN A 510 -5.21 -12.36 0.01
N GLU A 511 -6.19 -11.69 0.64
CA GLU A 511 -6.90 -12.21 1.81
C GLU A 511 -8.16 -13.02 1.45
N LEU A 512 -8.31 -14.21 2.07
CA LEU A 512 -9.40 -15.16 1.80
C LEU A 512 -10.75 -14.64 2.34
N LEU A 513 -11.75 -14.53 1.46
CA LEU A 513 -13.10 -14.09 1.80
C LEU A 513 -13.90 -15.24 2.45
N ARG A 514 -13.89 -15.30 3.78
CA ARG A 514 -14.54 -16.39 4.56
C ARG A 514 -16.07 -16.32 4.61
N HIS A 515 -16.66 -15.15 4.35
CA HIS A 515 -18.10 -14.88 4.50
C HIS A 515 -18.68 -14.20 3.24
N ALA A 516 -18.19 -14.59 2.06
CA ALA A 516 -18.70 -14.08 0.79
C ALA A 516 -20.01 -14.77 0.38
N GLU A 517 -20.90 -14.03 -0.28
CA GLU A 517 -22.01 -14.63 -1.02
C GLU A 517 -21.47 -15.27 -2.30
N VAL A 518 -21.43 -16.61 -2.34
CA VAL A 518 -20.90 -17.38 -3.46
C VAL A 518 -21.91 -18.43 -3.91
N GLU A 519 -22.34 -18.36 -5.17
CA GLU A 519 -23.10 -19.41 -5.82
C GLU A 519 -22.17 -20.31 -6.63
N ASN A 520 -22.42 -21.62 -6.66
CA ASN A 520 -21.61 -22.59 -7.39
C ASN A 520 -22.53 -23.52 -8.21
N PHE A 521 -22.30 -23.59 -9.52
CA PHE A 521 -23.10 -24.38 -10.45
C PHE A 521 -22.23 -25.43 -11.14
N ALA A 522 -22.74 -26.65 -11.27
CA ALA A 522 -22.06 -27.76 -11.93
C ALA A 522 -22.76 -28.11 -13.24
N HIS A 523 -22.00 -28.21 -14.33
CA HIS A 523 -22.50 -28.58 -15.65
C HIS A 523 -21.61 -29.67 -16.27
N LEU A 524 -22.26 -30.69 -16.85
CA LEU A 524 -21.57 -31.70 -17.64
C LEU A 524 -21.22 -31.09 -19.00
N ARG A 525 -19.92 -31.01 -19.32
CA ARG A 525 -19.48 -30.49 -20.61
C ARG A 525 -19.74 -31.55 -21.68
N ALA A 526 -20.77 -31.37 -22.48
CA ALA A 526 -21.13 -32.29 -23.55
C ALA A 526 -20.05 -32.31 -24.65
N ASN A 527 -19.32 -33.42 -24.77
CA ASN A 527 -18.31 -33.63 -25.81
C ASN A 527 -18.96 -33.77 -27.20
N HIS A 528 -19.10 -32.64 -27.90
CA HIS A 528 -19.36 -32.62 -29.35
C HIS A 528 -18.12 -33.13 -30.11
N GLY A 529 -17.93 -34.45 -30.17
CA GLY A 529 -16.92 -35.06 -31.06
C GLY A 529 -16.00 -36.13 -30.47
N ALA A 530 -16.43 -36.90 -29.47
CA ALA A 530 -15.73 -38.15 -29.10
C ALA A 530 -16.75 -39.25 -28.78
N VAL A 531 -16.71 -40.35 -29.53
CA VAL A 531 -17.57 -41.52 -29.34
C VAL A 531 -16.75 -42.63 -28.67
N HIS A 532 -17.28 -43.22 -27.61
CA HIS A 532 -16.63 -44.19 -26.70
C HIS A 532 -15.49 -43.63 -25.84
N GLU A 533 -15.84 -42.97 -24.72
CA GLU A 533 -15.55 -43.50 -23.38
C GLU A 533 -16.36 -42.78 -22.29
N ALA A 534 -16.51 -43.40 -21.11
CA ALA A 534 -17.42 -42.94 -20.05
C ALA A 534 -16.77 -41.91 -19.08
N GLY A 535 -15.93 -41.02 -19.61
CA GLY A 535 -15.20 -39.98 -18.86
C GLY A 535 -15.78 -38.58 -19.11
N GLY A 536 -16.89 -38.23 -18.47
CA GLY A 536 -17.49 -36.90 -18.57
C GLY A 536 -16.69 -35.84 -17.80
N VAL A 537 -16.10 -34.88 -18.51
CA VAL A 537 -15.41 -33.73 -17.89
C VAL A 537 -16.44 -32.88 -17.13
N MET A 538 -16.24 -32.76 -15.82
CA MET A 538 -17.09 -31.94 -14.95
C MET A 538 -16.59 -30.51 -14.95
N GLU A 539 -17.48 -29.57 -15.30
CA GLU A 539 -17.20 -28.14 -15.31
C GLU A 539 -18.04 -27.42 -14.24
N TYR A 540 -17.39 -26.59 -13.43
CA TYR A 540 -18.00 -25.86 -12.32
C TYR A 540 -17.77 -24.37 -12.47
N THR A 541 -18.84 -23.58 -12.41
CA THR A 541 -18.79 -22.12 -12.36
C THR A 541 -19.09 -21.64 -10.94
N THR A 542 -18.21 -20.81 -10.39
CA THR A 542 -18.40 -20.09 -9.13
C THR A 542 -18.64 -18.60 -9.41
N ILE A 543 -19.62 -18.02 -8.73
CA ILE A 543 -20.03 -16.63 -8.87
C ILE A 543 -19.96 -15.97 -7.50
N LEU A 544 -19.05 -15.02 -7.34
CA LEU A 544 -18.98 -14.11 -6.20
C LEU A 544 -19.95 -12.95 -6.41
N HIS A 545 -20.95 -12.82 -5.55
CA HIS A 545 -21.89 -11.69 -5.54
C HIS A 545 -21.41 -10.62 -4.57
N LEU A 546 -21.34 -9.38 -5.05
CA LEU A 546 -20.99 -8.19 -4.28
C LEU A 546 -22.18 -7.23 -4.38
N ARG A 547 -23.02 -7.17 -3.35
CA ARG A 547 -24.23 -6.33 -3.35
C ARG A 547 -23.95 -4.94 -2.79
N HIS A 548 -24.68 -3.93 -3.28
CA HIS A 548 -24.59 -2.53 -2.81
C HIS A 548 -23.14 -2.04 -2.69
N VAL A 549 -22.36 -2.19 -3.77
CA VAL A 549 -20.90 -2.03 -3.77
C VAL A 549 -20.45 -0.68 -3.22
N THR A 550 -19.54 -0.73 -2.26
CA THR A 550 -18.88 0.43 -1.62
C THR A 550 -17.38 0.45 -1.91
N PHE A 551 -16.70 1.57 -1.65
CA PHE A 551 -15.22 1.65 -1.74
C PHE A 551 -14.48 0.57 -0.94
N ALA A 552 -15.05 0.04 0.15
CA ALA A 552 -14.48 -1.08 0.90
C ALA A 552 -14.37 -2.38 0.07
N HIS A 553 -15.06 -2.46 -1.07
CA HIS A 553 -14.99 -3.55 -2.04
C HIS A 553 -13.96 -3.30 -3.16
N GLU A 554 -13.40 -2.10 -3.34
CA GLU A 554 -12.34 -1.87 -4.33
C GLU A 554 -11.12 -2.74 -4.04
N GLY A 555 -10.57 -3.38 -5.07
CA GLY A 555 -9.46 -4.30 -4.88
C GLY A 555 -9.22 -5.30 -5.99
N ARG A 556 -8.27 -6.23 -5.77
CA ARG A 556 -7.93 -7.30 -6.71
C ARG A 556 -8.49 -8.64 -6.23
N TYR A 557 -9.56 -9.08 -6.87
CA TYR A 557 -10.22 -10.35 -6.64
C TYR A 557 -9.55 -11.47 -7.43
N GLN A 558 -9.51 -12.67 -6.85
CA GLN A 558 -9.06 -13.89 -7.53
C GLN A 558 -9.86 -15.09 -7.01
N CYS A 559 -10.23 -15.97 -7.92
CA CYS A 559 -10.80 -17.26 -7.59
C CYS A 559 -9.71 -18.33 -7.43
N ILE A 560 -9.93 -19.25 -6.50
CA ILE A 560 -9.12 -20.43 -6.22
C ILE A 560 -10.06 -21.63 -6.26
N ILE A 561 -9.73 -22.63 -7.08
CA ILE A 561 -10.52 -23.85 -7.23
C ILE A 561 -9.61 -25.04 -6.93
N THR A 562 -9.99 -25.83 -5.93
CA THR A 562 -9.13 -26.89 -5.36
C THR A 562 -9.87 -28.22 -5.27
N ASN A 563 -9.27 -29.29 -5.77
CA ASN A 563 -9.61 -30.67 -5.42
C ASN A 563 -8.38 -31.36 -4.78
N HIS A 564 -8.45 -32.67 -4.50
CA HIS A 564 -7.32 -33.38 -3.86
C HIS A 564 -6.04 -33.46 -4.73
N PHE A 565 -6.14 -33.35 -6.06
CA PHE A 565 -5.00 -33.31 -6.99
C PHE A 565 -4.37 -31.91 -7.10
N GLY A 566 -5.01 -30.86 -6.58
CA GLY A 566 -4.36 -29.55 -6.40
C GLY A 566 -5.29 -28.35 -6.47
N SER A 567 -4.70 -27.17 -6.26
CA SER A 567 -5.33 -25.86 -6.42
C SER A 567 -4.95 -25.23 -7.76
N SER A 568 -5.89 -24.54 -8.38
CA SER A 568 -5.67 -23.64 -9.51
C SER A 568 -6.24 -22.25 -9.23
N TYR A 569 -5.61 -21.23 -9.79
CA TYR A 569 -5.76 -19.83 -9.39
C TYR A 569 -6.04 -18.97 -10.62
N SER A 570 -7.06 -18.12 -10.57
CA SER A 570 -7.46 -17.29 -11.72
C SER A 570 -6.48 -16.14 -11.99
N THR A 571 -6.68 -15.38 -13.06
CA THR A 571 -6.14 -14.01 -13.14
C THR A 571 -6.72 -13.15 -12.01
N LYS A 572 -5.99 -12.10 -11.62
CA LYS A 572 -6.44 -11.15 -10.58
C LYS A 572 -7.29 -10.06 -11.25
N ALA A 573 -8.61 -10.15 -11.11
CA ALA A 573 -9.56 -9.15 -11.59
C ALA A 573 -9.58 -7.93 -10.66
N ARG A 574 -9.47 -6.70 -11.20
CA ARG A 574 -9.65 -5.49 -10.38
C ARG A 574 -11.11 -5.07 -10.38
N LEU A 575 -11.65 -4.75 -9.20
CA LEU A 575 -12.88 -3.97 -9.04
C LEU A 575 -12.51 -2.52 -8.73
N THR A 576 -13.05 -1.58 -9.50
CA THR A 576 -12.93 -0.13 -9.29
C THR A 576 -14.34 0.45 -9.06
N VAL A 577 -14.49 1.35 -8.09
CA VAL A 577 -15.78 1.93 -7.69
C VAL A 577 -15.78 3.42 -7.94
N ASN A 578 -16.66 3.81 -8.85
CA ASN A 578 -16.85 5.18 -9.27
C ASN A 578 -18.11 5.78 -8.66
N VAL A 579 -18.20 7.10 -8.64
CA VAL A 579 -19.41 7.86 -8.29
C VAL A 579 -19.81 8.68 -9.53
N MET A 580 -21.06 8.55 -9.97
CA MET A 580 -21.55 9.33 -11.13
C MET A 580 -21.46 10.83 -10.86
N PRO A 581 -21.29 11.67 -11.90
CA PRO A 581 -21.24 13.12 -11.72
C PRO A 581 -22.58 13.65 -11.20
N THR A 582 -22.53 14.55 -10.22
CA THR A 582 -23.71 15.23 -9.66
C THR A 582 -23.44 16.73 -9.54
N PHE A 583 -24.41 17.57 -9.90
CA PHE A 583 -24.20 19.02 -9.96
C PHE A 583 -24.21 19.67 -8.57
N VAL A 584 -23.10 20.33 -8.23
CA VAL A 584 -22.95 21.24 -7.09
C VAL A 584 -23.44 22.65 -7.47
N LYS A 585 -23.21 23.07 -8.72
CA LYS A 585 -23.80 24.26 -9.34
C LYS A 585 -24.30 23.91 -10.74
N THR A 586 -25.46 24.42 -11.12
CA THR A 586 -25.95 24.42 -12.51
C THR A 586 -25.99 25.84 -13.08
N PRO A 587 -25.89 26.00 -14.41
CA PRO A 587 -26.15 27.29 -15.05
C PRO A 587 -27.58 27.77 -14.77
N ARG A 588 -27.80 29.08 -14.90
CA ARG A 588 -29.09 29.75 -14.69
C ARG A 588 -29.33 30.78 -15.79
N ASP A 589 -30.60 30.99 -16.13
CA ASP A 589 -30.99 31.96 -17.15
C ASP A 589 -30.54 33.38 -16.76
N ASN A 590 -29.89 34.06 -17.70
CA ASN A 590 -29.24 35.35 -17.50
C ASN A 590 -29.76 36.36 -18.52
N THR A 591 -30.18 37.54 -18.05
CA THR A 591 -30.50 38.69 -18.91
C THR A 591 -29.49 39.80 -18.65
N ILE A 592 -28.65 40.09 -19.64
CA ILE A 592 -27.42 40.88 -19.50
C ILE A 592 -27.43 42.03 -20.51
N ARG A 593 -26.82 43.18 -20.17
CA ARG A 593 -26.70 44.32 -21.10
C ARG A 593 -25.44 44.20 -21.96
N THR A 594 -25.50 44.65 -23.20
CA THR A 594 -24.32 44.82 -24.07
C THR A 594 -23.20 45.59 -23.36
N GLY A 595 -21.95 45.20 -23.63
CA GLY A 595 -20.75 45.80 -23.01
C GLY A 595 -20.57 45.50 -21.51
N THR A 596 -21.36 44.59 -20.93
CA THR A 596 -21.18 44.11 -19.55
C THR A 596 -20.75 42.63 -19.53
N THR A 597 -20.51 42.05 -18.35
CA THR A 597 -19.99 40.68 -18.19
C THR A 597 -21.11 39.72 -17.80
N ALA A 598 -21.27 38.62 -18.55
CA ALA A 598 -22.12 37.48 -18.16
C ALA A 598 -21.31 36.46 -17.34
N LYS A 599 -21.94 35.85 -16.33
CA LYS A 599 -21.39 34.77 -15.50
C LYS A 599 -22.29 33.54 -15.59
N LEU A 600 -21.76 32.41 -16.07
CA LEU A 600 -22.39 31.10 -15.97
C LEU A 600 -21.54 30.22 -15.04
N GLU A 601 -22.18 29.45 -14.16
CA GLU A 601 -21.49 28.56 -13.22
C GLU A 601 -21.92 27.12 -13.48
N CYS A 602 -20.99 26.18 -13.46
CA CYS A 602 -21.34 24.76 -13.55
C CYS A 602 -20.29 23.87 -12.92
N ALA A 603 -20.52 23.49 -11.67
CA ALA A 603 -19.64 22.67 -10.86
C ALA A 603 -20.28 21.30 -10.62
N ALA A 604 -19.49 20.23 -10.66
CA ALA A 604 -19.98 18.88 -10.40
C ALA A 604 -18.99 18.05 -9.59
N GLU A 605 -19.50 17.24 -8.66
CA GLU A 605 -18.73 16.28 -7.89
C GLU A 605 -18.93 14.84 -8.39
N GLY A 606 -17.93 13.99 -8.23
CA GLY A 606 -17.93 12.60 -8.68
C GLY A 606 -16.56 11.94 -8.50
N HIS A 607 -16.48 10.63 -8.73
CA HIS A 607 -15.24 9.86 -8.66
C HIS A 607 -15.09 8.94 -9.89
N PRO A 608 -14.04 9.09 -10.72
CA PRO A 608 -13.09 10.20 -10.76
C PRO A 608 -13.77 11.57 -10.93
N THR A 609 -13.06 12.65 -10.60
CA THR A 609 -13.55 14.03 -10.78
C THR A 609 -14.09 14.25 -12.19
N PRO A 610 -15.29 14.83 -12.38
CA PRO A 610 -15.86 15.01 -13.69
C PRO A 610 -15.19 16.14 -14.48
N GLU A 611 -15.03 15.93 -15.77
CA GLU A 611 -14.66 16.95 -16.75
C GLU A 611 -15.90 17.80 -17.09
N ILE A 612 -15.75 19.12 -17.06
CA ILE A 612 -16.82 20.09 -17.39
C ILE A 612 -16.64 20.58 -18.83
N ALA A 613 -17.62 20.31 -19.68
CA ALA A 613 -17.66 20.77 -21.07
C ALA A 613 -18.88 21.68 -21.32
N TRP A 614 -18.71 22.74 -22.11
CA TRP A 614 -19.77 23.67 -22.49
C TRP A 614 -20.10 23.57 -23.99
N GLN A 615 -21.36 23.83 -24.33
CA GLN A 615 -21.87 24.00 -25.69
C GLN A 615 -22.76 25.24 -25.76
N LYS A 616 -22.82 25.89 -26.93
CA LYS A 616 -23.76 26.97 -27.26
C LYS A 616 -24.65 26.52 -28.41
N ASP A 617 -25.97 26.60 -28.23
CA ASP A 617 -26.99 26.23 -29.22
C ASP A 617 -26.82 24.80 -29.80
N GLY A 618 -26.28 23.88 -28.99
CA GLY A 618 -25.97 22.49 -29.37
C GLY A 618 -24.64 22.29 -30.11
N GLY A 619 -23.86 23.36 -30.32
CA GLY A 619 -22.55 23.33 -30.96
C GLY A 619 -21.40 23.81 -30.06
N THR A 620 -20.19 23.84 -30.61
CA THR A 620 -18.97 24.29 -29.93
C THR A 620 -18.38 25.58 -30.52
N ASP A 621 -19.12 26.31 -31.38
CA ASP A 621 -18.73 27.66 -31.79
C ASP A 621 -19.25 28.69 -30.78
N PHE A 622 -18.35 29.55 -30.31
CA PHE A 622 -18.62 30.60 -29.34
C PHE A 622 -18.04 31.91 -29.91
N PRO A 623 -18.86 32.90 -30.30
CA PRO A 623 -18.36 34.17 -30.81
C PRO A 623 -17.37 34.84 -29.84
N ALA A 624 -17.71 34.88 -28.55
CA ALA A 624 -16.81 35.32 -27.48
C ALA A 624 -15.46 34.57 -27.40
N ALA A 625 -15.36 33.29 -27.78
CA ALA A 625 -14.07 32.58 -27.82
C ALA A 625 -13.17 33.10 -28.94
N ARG A 626 -13.76 33.28 -30.13
CA ARG A 626 -13.06 33.76 -31.32
C ARG A 626 -12.50 35.17 -31.13
N GLU A 627 -13.21 35.99 -30.36
CA GLU A 627 -12.79 37.34 -29.98
C GLU A 627 -11.99 37.42 -28.67
N ARG A 628 -11.70 36.29 -28.01
CA ARG A 628 -11.01 36.20 -26.71
C ARG A 628 -11.67 36.98 -25.56
N ARG A 629 -12.98 37.17 -25.64
CA ARG A 629 -13.84 37.73 -24.57
C ARG A 629 -14.29 36.68 -23.54
N MET A 630 -14.00 35.41 -23.83
CA MET A 630 -14.41 34.21 -23.09
C MET A 630 -13.29 33.74 -22.15
N HIS A 631 -13.60 33.62 -20.85
CA HIS A 631 -12.65 33.21 -19.82
C HIS A 631 -13.23 32.12 -18.90
N VAL A 632 -12.39 31.17 -18.52
CA VAL A 632 -12.69 30.13 -17.52
C VAL A 632 -11.75 30.35 -16.33
N MET A 633 -12.29 30.34 -15.12
CA MET A 633 -11.50 30.28 -13.88
C MET A 633 -11.45 28.83 -13.39
N PRO A 634 -10.29 28.13 -13.44
CA PRO A 634 -10.21 26.70 -13.16
C PRO A 634 -10.60 26.30 -11.74
N ASP A 635 -10.42 27.18 -10.76
CA ASP A 635 -10.61 26.87 -9.33
C ASP A 635 -12.07 27.05 -8.84
N ASP A 636 -12.95 27.65 -9.64
CA ASP A 636 -14.31 28.06 -9.25
C ASP A 636 -15.44 27.37 -10.04
N ASP A 637 -15.10 26.65 -11.12
CA ASP A 637 -16.02 26.15 -12.16
C ASP A 637 -16.92 27.25 -12.77
N VAL A 638 -16.34 28.43 -12.97
CA VAL A 638 -17.05 29.61 -13.49
C VAL A 638 -16.56 30.00 -14.88
N PHE A 639 -17.55 30.25 -15.74
CA PHE A 639 -17.43 30.70 -17.10
C PHE A 639 -17.88 32.17 -17.21
N PHE A 640 -17.02 33.01 -17.80
CA PHE A 640 -17.30 34.44 -18.02
C PHE A 640 -17.25 34.79 -19.51
N ILE A 641 -18.20 35.61 -19.95
CA ILE A 641 -18.12 36.38 -21.19
C ILE A 641 -18.04 37.85 -20.81
N MET A 642 -16.92 38.50 -21.09
CA MET A 642 -16.77 39.96 -20.96
C MET A 642 -17.27 40.65 -22.23
N ASP A 643 -17.58 41.96 -22.14
CA ASP A 643 -18.02 42.76 -23.29
C ASP A 643 -19.08 42.03 -24.14
N VAL A 644 -20.19 41.63 -23.50
CA VAL A 644 -21.23 40.79 -24.11
C VAL A 644 -21.85 41.50 -25.32
N LYS A 645 -22.01 40.74 -26.42
CA LYS A 645 -22.58 41.19 -27.69
C LYS A 645 -23.89 40.43 -27.99
N LEU A 646 -24.71 40.98 -28.88
CA LEU A 646 -25.99 40.35 -29.28
C LEU A 646 -25.81 38.94 -29.87
N GLU A 647 -24.68 38.64 -30.50
CA GLU A 647 -24.33 37.31 -31.03
C GLU A 647 -23.99 36.25 -29.96
N ASP A 648 -23.68 36.67 -28.73
CA ASP A 648 -23.49 35.76 -27.59
C ASP A 648 -24.84 35.24 -27.06
N MET A 649 -25.98 35.82 -27.46
CA MET A 649 -27.32 35.32 -27.12
C MET A 649 -27.51 33.87 -27.58
N GLY A 650 -28.05 33.01 -26.73
CA GLY A 650 -28.28 31.59 -27.05
C GLY A 650 -28.51 30.70 -25.83
N VAL A 651 -28.69 29.41 -26.06
CA VAL A 651 -28.82 28.38 -25.02
C VAL A 651 -27.45 27.76 -24.75
N TYR A 652 -26.95 27.93 -23.53
CA TYR A 652 -25.70 27.35 -23.05
C TYR A 652 -26.01 26.05 -22.32
N SER A 653 -25.41 24.95 -22.79
CA SER A 653 -25.46 23.65 -22.12
C SER A 653 -24.12 23.37 -21.44
N CYS A 654 -24.15 23.06 -20.14
CA CYS A 654 -23.03 22.48 -19.44
C CYS A 654 -23.23 20.96 -19.35
N THR A 655 -22.15 20.20 -19.54
CA THR A 655 -22.11 18.75 -19.39
C THR A 655 -20.95 18.35 -18.50
N ALA A 656 -21.23 17.64 -17.41
CA ALA A 656 -20.24 17.09 -16.49
C ALA A 656 -20.11 15.57 -16.70
N LYS A 657 -18.89 15.07 -16.95
CA LYS A 657 -18.65 13.69 -17.38
C LYS A 657 -17.48 13.04 -16.66
N ASN A 658 -17.65 11.78 -16.23
CA ASN A 658 -16.54 10.92 -15.83
C ASN A 658 -16.72 9.49 -16.39
N THR A 659 -15.94 8.52 -15.91
CA THR A 659 -16.03 7.12 -16.35
C THR A 659 -17.18 6.31 -15.74
N ALA A 660 -17.99 6.89 -14.83
CA ALA A 660 -19.25 6.30 -14.37
C ALA A 660 -20.48 6.82 -15.13
N GLY A 661 -20.45 8.03 -15.68
CA GLY A 661 -21.61 8.61 -16.34
C GLY A 661 -21.44 10.05 -16.81
N THR A 662 -22.56 10.67 -17.17
CA THR A 662 -22.63 12.03 -17.70
C THR A 662 -23.94 12.68 -17.28
N VAL A 663 -23.91 13.94 -16.86
CA VAL A 663 -25.10 14.76 -16.57
C VAL A 663 -24.97 16.11 -17.28
N SER A 664 -26.10 16.68 -17.71
CA SER A 664 -26.14 17.94 -18.46
C SER A 664 -27.22 18.88 -17.93
N ALA A 665 -26.96 20.19 -17.98
CA ALA A 665 -27.88 21.24 -17.53
C ALA A 665 -27.77 22.47 -18.46
N ASN A 666 -28.91 23.11 -18.75
CA ASN A 666 -29.02 24.17 -19.75
C ASN A 666 -29.48 25.50 -19.12
N ALA A 667 -29.08 26.63 -19.72
CA ALA A 667 -29.62 27.95 -19.44
C ALA A 667 -29.58 28.86 -20.68
N SER A 668 -30.43 29.89 -20.70
CA SER A 668 -30.50 30.89 -21.76
C SER A 668 -29.75 32.17 -21.37
N LEU A 669 -28.88 32.66 -22.26
CA LEU A 669 -28.31 34.00 -22.19
C LEU A 669 -29.10 34.94 -23.12
N ILE A 670 -29.78 35.93 -22.54
CA ILE A 670 -30.53 36.97 -23.25
C ILE A 670 -29.74 38.28 -23.16
N VAL A 671 -29.50 38.91 -24.32
CA VAL A 671 -28.72 40.15 -24.42
C VAL A 671 -29.62 41.33 -24.77
N LEU A 672 -29.56 42.37 -23.95
CA LEU A 672 -30.29 43.63 -24.08
C LEU A 672 -29.34 44.79 -24.41
N GLU A 673 -29.82 45.79 -25.14
CA GLU A 673 -29.04 46.89 -25.69
C GLU A 673 -29.79 48.23 -25.49
N THR A 674 -29.08 49.26 -25.04
CA THR A 674 -29.64 50.61 -24.86
C THR A 674 -30.06 51.25 -26.19
N PRO A 675 -31.05 52.16 -26.18
CA PRO A 675 -31.43 52.89 -27.38
C PRO A 675 -30.23 53.65 -27.92
N HIS A 676 -29.96 53.53 -29.21
CA HIS A 676 -28.95 54.35 -29.89
C HIS A 676 -29.40 54.64 -31.32
N LEU A 677 -28.72 55.59 -31.96
CA LEU A 677 -29.08 56.09 -33.28
C LEU A 677 -28.17 55.43 -34.34
N ALA A 678 -28.76 54.80 -35.36
CA ALA A 678 -28.03 54.04 -36.39
C ALA A 678 -27.31 54.93 -37.43
N GLN A 679 -27.74 56.19 -37.54
CA GLN A 679 -27.19 57.21 -38.44
C GLN A 679 -27.53 58.57 -37.82
N GLU A 680 -26.54 59.45 -37.67
CA GLU A 680 -26.76 60.80 -37.11
C GLU A 680 -27.86 61.56 -37.86
N LEU A 681 -28.61 62.38 -37.13
CA LEU A 681 -29.70 63.20 -37.67
C LEU A 681 -29.09 64.38 -38.43
N GLU A 682 -29.22 64.40 -39.75
CA GLU A 682 -28.64 65.45 -40.60
C GLU A 682 -29.41 66.79 -40.46
N ASP A 683 -28.68 67.91 -40.47
CA ASP A 683 -29.26 69.26 -40.48
C ASP A 683 -29.87 69.59 -41.85
N HIS A 684 -31.04 70.23 -41.86
CA HIS A 684 -31.82 70.49 -43.07
C HIS A 684 -32.02 71.99 -43.31
N SER A 685 -31.87 72.44 -44.56
CA SER A 685 -32.13 73.83 -44.97
C SER A 685 -32.97 73.88 -46.24
N VAL A 686 -34.27 74.18 -46.08
CA VAL A 686 -35.28 74.21 -47.16
C VAL A 686 -35.79 75.63 -47.43
N VAL A 687 -36.54 75.83 -48.52
CA VAL A 687 -37.33 77.06 -48.73
C VAL A 687 -38.79 76.90 -48.30
N VAL A 688 -39.44 78.03 -47.99
CA VAL A 688 -40.86 78.07 -47.60
C VAL A 688 -41.71 77.38 -48.67
N GLY A 689 -42.50 76.38 -48.25
CA GLY A 689 -43.37 75.59 -49.12
C GLY A 689 -42.92 74.14 -49.35
N GLU A 690 -41.62 73.85 -49.22
CA GLU A 690 -41.06 72.50 -49.48
C GLU A 690 -41.39 71.47 -48.40
N THR A 691 -41.32 70.18 -48.76
CA THR A 691 -41.50 69.05 -47.85
C THR A 691 -40.18 68.66 -47.18
N VAL A 692 -40.16 68.58 -45.85
CA VAL A 692 -39.01 68.07 -45.06
C VAL A 692 -39.30 66.64 -44.60
N ALA A 693 -38.29 65.78 -44.53
CA ALA A 693 -38.41 64.41 -44.03
C ALA A 693 -37.26 64.06 -43.07
N LEU A 694 -37.45 64.29 -41.77
CA LEU A 694 -36.44 64.00 -40.74
C LEU A 694 -36.56 62.54 -40.28
N GLN A 695 -35.52 61.74 -40.52
CA GLN A 695 -35.51 60.30 -40.20
C GLN A 695 -34.71 60.00 -38.93
N CYS A 696 -35.32 59.27 -38.01
CA CYS A 696 -34.69 58.75 -36.80
C CYS A 696 -34.69 57.22 -36.82
N LYS A 697 -33.58 56.65 -37.33
CA LYS A 697 -33.35 55.20 -37.33
C LYS A 697 -32.79 54.78 -35.95
N ALA A 698 -33.65 54.42 -35.01
CA ALA A 698 -33.23 53.98 -33.68
C ALA A 698 -33.05 52.46 -33.60
N LEU A 699 -31.98 52.01 -32.95
CA LEU A 699 -31.67 50.61 -32.62
C LEU A 699 -31.64 50.42 -31.10
N GLY A 700 -31.65 49.16 -30.65
CA GLY A 700 -31.70 48.77 -29.24
C GLY A 700 -32.53 47.50 -29.02
N SER A 701 -32.32 46.84 -27.88
CA SER A 701 -32.99 45.60 -27.48
C SER A 701 -33.48 45.72 -26.01
N PRO A 702 -34.79 45.79 -25.73
CA PRO A 702 -35.91 45.73 -26.69
C PRO A 702 -35.95 46.96 -27.63
N PRO A 703 -36.62 46.84 -28.81
CA PRO A 703 -36.73 47.93 -29.76
C PRO A 703 -37.26 49.23 -29.14
N PRO A 704 -36.59 50.39 -29.35
CA PRO A 704 -36.94 51.62 -28.66
C PRO A 704 -38.20 52.29 -29.20
N LYS A 705 -39.03 52.79 -28.29
CA LYS A 705 -40.14 53.70 -28.57
C LYS A 705 -39.60 55.09 -28.88
N ILE A 706 -39.95 55.61 -30.05
CA ILE A 706 -39.54 56.94 -30.54
C ILE A 706 -40.62 57.98 -30.26
N THR A 707 -40.19 59.17 -29.84
CA THR A 707 -41.00 60.39 -29.73
C THR A 707 -40.21 61.60 -30.22
N TRP A 708 -40.86 62.59 -30.81
CA TRP A 708 -40.19 63.79 -31.31
C TRP A 708 -40.52 65.01 -30.46
N LEU A 709 -39.53 65.87 -30.25
CA LEU A 709 -39.67 67.21 -29.67
C LEU A 709 -39.28 68.26 -30.72
N ARG A 710 -39.83 69.47 -30.63
CA ARG A 710 -39.41 70.66 -31.37
C ARG A 710 -39.13 71.79 -30.39
N ASN A 711 -37.90 72.31 -30.39
CA ASN A 711 -37.41 73.25 -29.37
C ASN A 711 -37.70 72.73 -27.95
N ASP A 712 -37.43 71.44 -27.76
CA ASP A 712 -37.58 70.64 -26.54
C ASP A 712 -39.02 70.42 -26.01
N GLU A 713 -40.05 70.96 -26.67
CA GLU A 713 -41.47 70.66 -26.40
C GLU A 713 -42.01 69.48 -27.25
N PRO A 714 -42.91 68.61 -26.73
CA PRO A 714 -43.41 67.44 -27.47
C PRO A 714 -44.18 67.77 -28.76
N LEU A 715 -43.64 67.34 -29.90
CA LEU A 715 -44.23 67.57 -31.21
C LEU A 715 -45.38 66.58 -31.46
N ARG A 716 -46.57 67.11 -31.75
CA ARG A 716 -47.79 66.34 -32.05
C ARG A 716 -48.08 66.36 -33.55
N SER A 717 -48.83 65.36 -34.02
CA SER A 717 -49.31 65.34 -35.41
C SER A 717 -50.25 66.51 -35.67
N SER A 718 -50.18 67.09 -36.86
CA SER A 718 -50.98 68.23 -37.32
C SER A 718 -51.15 68.17 -38.83
N ASP A 719 -51.96 69.08 -39.40
CA ASP A 719 -52.21 69.17 -40.85
C ASP A 719 -50.93 69.40 -41.69
N ARG A 720 -49.83 69.81 -41.04
CA ARG A 720 -48.51 69.99 -41.69
C ARG A 720 -47.41 69.05 -41.16
N HIS A 721 -47.61 68.35 -40.04
CA HIS A 721 -46.60 67.46 -39.43
C HIS A 721 -47.15 66.05 -39.29
N HIS A 722 -46.54 65.08 -39.95
CA HIS A 722 -47.00 63.69 -40.00
C HIS A 722 -45.89 62.73 -39.55
N PHE A 723 -46.28 61.61 -38.95
CA PHE A 723 -45.35 60.57 -38.47
C PHE A 723 -45.64 59.23 -39.14
N THR A 724 -44.61 58.46 -39.46
CA THR A 724 -44.78 57.06 -39.86
C THR A 724 -45.15 56.17 -38.67
N PRO A 725 -45.73 54.98 -38.90
CA PRO A 725 -45.87 53.97 -37.84
C PRO A 725 -44.53 53.70 -37.14
N GLY A 726 -44.53 53.72 -35.81
CA GLY A 726 -43.30 53.63 -34.99
C GLY A 726 -42.51 54.94 -34.86
N ASN A 727 -42.99 56.05 -35.43
CA ASN A 727 -42.42 57.40 -35.36
C ASN A 727 -40.99 57.56 -35.92
N GLN A 728 -40.48 56.61 -36.71
CA GLN A 728 -39.12 56.65 -37.28
C GLN A 728 -38.90 57.74 -38.33
N LEU A 729 -39.95 58.34 -38.88
CA LEU A 729 -39.87 59.44 -39.84
C LEU A 729 -40.91 60.51 -39.48
N LEU A 730 -40.44 61.76 -39.37
CA LEU A 730 -41.25 62.96 -39.26
C LEU A 730 -41.24 63.66 -40.63
N VAL A 731 -42.42 63.80 -41.24
CA VAL A 731 -42.60 64.53 -42.51
C VAL A 731 -43.31 65.85 -42.24
N ILE A 732 -42.71 66.96 -42.66
CA ILE A 732 -43.31 68.30 -42.61
C ILE A 732 -43.76 68.62 -44.04
N GLY A 733 -45.07 68.56 -44.30
CA GLY A 733 -45.65 68.52 -45.65
C GLY A 733 -45.56 69.81 -46.45
N SER A 734 -45.37 70.96 -45.77
CA SER A 734 -45.07 72.24 -46.38
C SER A 734 -44.46 73.16 -45.32
N ALA A 735 -43.15 73.42 -45.44
CA ALA A 735 -42.37 74.10 -44.42
C ALA A 735 -42.69 75.60 -44.33
N ALA A 736 -42.95 76.09 -43.13
CA ALA A 736 -43.14 77.49 -42.80
C ALA A 736 -41.98 78.01 -41.94
N LEU A 737 -41.82 79.34 -41.86
CA LEU A 737 -40.75 79.96 -41.06
C LEU A 737 -40.84 79.60 -39.56
N GLU A 738 -42.05 79.30 -39.06
CA GLU A 738 -42.31 78.83 -37.69
C GLU A 738 -41.86 77.39 -37.40
N ASP A 739 -41.47 76.63 -38.43
CA ASP A 739 -40.97 75.26 -38.28
C ASP A 739 -39.45 75.20 -38.11
N ALA A 740 -38.74 76.32 -38.34
CA ALA A 740 -37.31 76.41 -38.08
C ALA A 740 -37.01 76.25 -36.57
N GLY A 741 -36.06 75.40 -36.23
CA GLY A 741 -35.79 75.03 -34.84
C GLY A 741 -35.05 73.71 -34.70
N ARG A 742 -34.72 73.34 -33.47
CA ARG A 742 -34.08 72.08 -33.13
C ARG A 742 -35.13 70.99 -32.95
N TYR A 743 -35.09 69.98 -33.79
CA TYR A 743 -35.88 68.76 -33.66
C TYR A 743 -35.07 67.73 -32.89
N THR A 744 -35.65 67.18 -31.83
CA THR A 744 -35.01 66.17 -30.98
C THR A 744 -35.79 64.86 -31.08
N CYS A 745 -35.18 63.82 -31.65
CA CYS A 745 -35.68 62.46 -31.56
C CYS A 745 -35.29 61.86 -30.21
N VAL A 746 -36.27 61.49 -29.39
CA VAL A 746 -36.09 60.84 -28.08
C VAL A 746 -36.45 59.36 -28.23
N MET A 747 -35.48 58.49 -27.93
CA MET A 747 -35.53 57.04 -28.17
C MET A 747 -35.46 56.31 -26.83
N SER A 748 -36.48 55.54 -26.46
CA SER A 748 -36.63 54.98 -25.10
C SER A 748 -36.92 53.47 -25.09
N ASN A 749 -36.22 52.71 -24.25
CA ASN A 749 -36.55 51.30 -23.95
C ASN A 749 -36.37 51.02 -22.45
N THR A 750 -36.47 49.76 -22.04
CA THR A 750 -36.36 49.34 -20.63
C THR A 750 -34.99 49.57 -19.98
N LEU A 751 -33.94 49.87 -20.76
CA LEU A 751 -32.58 50.13 -20.26
C LEU A 751 -32.21 51.61 -20.20
N GLY A 752 -32.94 52.51 -20.85
CA GLY A 752 -32.56 53.92 -20.90
C GLY A 752 -33.35 54.77 -21.90
N THR A 753 -32.89 56.02 -22.09
CA THR A 753 -33.47 56.96 -23.05
C THR A 753 -32.42 57.88 -23.64
N GLU A 754 -32.23 57.79 -24.95
CA GLU A 754 -31.19 58.45 -25.73
C GLU A 754 -31.77 59.53 -26.64
N ARG A 755 -30.95 60.48 -27.14
CA ARG A 755 -31.43 61.63 -27.94
C ARG A 755 -30.57 61.91 -29.18
N GLY A 756 -31.22 62.01 -30.33
CA GLY A 756 -30.65 62.55 -31.57
C GLY A 756 -31.23 63.94 -31.87
N HIS A 757 -30.44 64.81 -32.52
CA HIS A 757 -30.85 66.19 -32.82
C HIS A 757 -30.65 66.52 -34.31
N SER A 758 -31.56 67.28 -34.91
CA SER A 758 -31.42 67.92 -36.23
C SER A 758 -31.84 69.39 -36.11
N GLN A 759 -31.09 70.30 -36.71
CA GLN A 759 -31.47 71.69 -36.88
C GLN A 759 -32.17 71.88 -38.24
N LEU A 760 -33.43 72.32 -38.21
CA LEU A 760 -34.14 72.76 -39.41
C LEU A 760 -34.00 74.27 -39.59
N SER A 761 -33.63 74.68 -40.79
CA SER A 761 -33.62 76.07 -41.27
C SER A 761 -34.61 76.22 -42.42
N VAL A 762 -35.44 77.26 -42.40
CA VAL A 762 -36.40 77.56 -43.49
C VAL A 762 -36.11 78.96 -44.02
N ARG A 763 -35.94 79.08 -45.35
CA ARG A 763 -35.56 80.34 -46.04
C ARG A 763 -36.68 80.83 -46.95
N GLN A 764 -36.83 82.14 -47.09
CA GLN A 764 -37.80 82.75 -48.00
C GLN A 764 -37.08 83.38 -49.20
N THR A 765 -37.53 83.07 -50.42
CA THR A 765 -36.94 83.56 -51.68
C THR A 765 -37.74 84.73 -52.27
N GLY A 766 -37.04 85.75 -52.77
CA GLY A 766 -37.64 86.93 -53.42
C GLY A 766 -37.66 86.81 -54.95
N CYS A 767 -38.71 87.34 -55.59
CA CYS A 767 -38.93 87.20 -57.03
C CYS A 767 -38.26 88.29 -57.87
N VAL A 768 -37.73 87.91 -59.05
CA VAL A 768 -37.37 88.82 -60.16
C VAL A 768 -37.84 88.20 -61.48
N ALA A 769 -38.31 89.03 -62.42
CA ALA A 769 -38.89 88.62 -63.71
C ALA A 769 -37.88 88.71 -64.89
N PRO A 770 -38.13 88.06 -66.05
CA PRO A 770 -37.06 87.68 -66.99
C PRO A 770 -36.85 88.62 -68.19
N SER A 771 -35.67 88.53 -68.82
CA SER A 771 -35.38 89.11 -70.15
C SER A 771 -34.23 88.39 -70.87
N GLY A 772 -34.39 88.06 -72.16
CA GLY A 772 -33.32 87.58 -73.05
C GLY A 772 -33.44 86.10 -73.49
N PRO A 773 -33.60 85.79 -74.79
CA PRO A 773 -33.77 84.41 -75.30
C PRO A 773 -32.56 83.86 -76.11
N SER A 774 -32.45 82.52 -76.15
CA SER A 774 -31.64 81.70 -77.08
C SER A 774 -30.11 81.81 -76.93
N THR A 775 -29.29 80.75 -76.98
CA THR A 775 -29.35 79.48 -77.76
C THR A 775 -28.80 78.25 -77.01
N VAL A 776 -28.83 77.08 -77.65
CA VAL A 776 -28.41 75.75 -77.15
C VAL A 776 -26.95 75.41 -77.50
N THR A 777 -26.20 74.81 -76.57
CA THR A 777 -25.11 73.85 -76.89
C THR A 777 -24.88 72.82 -75.77
N MET A 778 -24.25 71.69 -76.11
CA MET A 778 -24.11 70.49 -75.26
C MET A 778 -22.70 70.32 -74.66
N GLY A 779 -22.64 69.92 -73.38
CA GLY A 779 -22.01 68.64 -72.99
C GLY A 779 -20.53 68.59 -72.58
N ILE A 780 -20.20 67.43 -71.98
CA ILE A 780 -18.86 66.78 -71.89
C ILE A 780 -17.87 67.49 -70.92
N ILE A 781 -17.73 67.02 -69.66
CA ILE A 781 -16.89 65.90 -69.17
C ILE A 781 -15.38 66.18 -69.29
N VAL A 782 -14.59 65.88 -68.24
CA VAL A 782 -13.29 65.13 -68.27
C VAL A 782 -12.58 65.11 -66.89
N ILE A 783 -12.51 63.91 -66.26
CA ILE A 783 -11.35 63.25 -65.58
C ILE A 783 -10.68 63.97 -64.35
N ALA A 784 -10.16 63.33 -63.29
CA ALA A 784 -9.84 61.92 -62.97
C ALA A 784 -10.53 61.42 -61.67
N VAL A 785 -10.88 60.15 -61.41
CA VAL A 785 -10.09 58.88 -61.27
C VAL A 785 -8.99 59.04 -60.17
N VAL A 786 -8.84 58.19 -59.13
CA VAL A 786 -8.95 56.71 -59.04
C VAL A 786 -9.57 56.23 -57.71
N THR A 787 -10.35 55.13 -57.75
CA THR A 787 -10.52 53.99 -56.79
C THR A 787 -12.00 53.54 -56.73
N SER A 788 -12.37 52.28 -56.43
CA SER A 788 -11.76 50.98 -56.76
C SER A 788 -12.79 49.86 -56.51
N ILE A 789 -13.10 49.05 -57.53
CA ILE A 789 -13.46 47.62 -57.45
C ILE A 789 -14.80 47.23 -56.74
N VAL A 790 -15.70 46.68 -57.57
CA VAL A 790 -16.77 45.68 -57.29
C VAL A 790 -18.03 46.11 -56.51
N VAL A 791 -19.05 46.54 -57.29
CA VAL A 791 -20.43 46.00 -57.20
C VAL A 791 -20.96 45.73 -58.62
N THR A 792 -20.26 44.88 -59.39
CA THR A 792 -20.63 44.52 -60.77
C THR A 792 -20.81 43.01 -60.99
N SER A 793 -20.51 42.18 -59.99
CA SER A 793 -20.35 40.72 -60.14
C SER A 793 -21.63 39.87 -60.02
N LEU A 794 -22.82 40.48 -59.83
CA LEU A 794 -24.07 39.73 -59.64
C LEU A 794 -25.15 39.96 -60.71
N VAL A 795 -25.17 41.13 -61.38
CA VAL A 795 -26.23 41.46 -62.37
C VAL A 795 -26.08 40.65 -63.66
N TRP A 796 -24.86 40.30 -64.06
CA TRP A 796 -24.60 39.57 -65.31
C TRP A 796 -24.89 38.07 -65.27
N VAL A 797 -24.95 37.44 -64.09
CA VAL A 797 -25.20 35.98 -63.97
C VAL A 797 -26.67 35.65 -64.21
N CYS A 798 -27.60 36.47 -63.69
CA CYS A 798 -29.05 36.26 -63.87
C CYS A 798 -29.49 36.40 -65.33
N ILE A 799 -28.83 37.27 -66.12
CA ILE A 799 -29.19 37.56 -67.52
C ILE A 799 -28.81 36.40 -68.46
N ILE A 800 -27.75 35.64 -68.14
CA ILE A 800 -27.29 34.51 -68.98
C ILE A 800 -28.17 33.26 -68.79
N TYR A 801 -28.80 33.05 -67.63
CA TYR A 801 -29.67 31.89 -67.41
C TYR A 801 -31.03 32.00 -68.13
N GLN A 802 -31.57 33.22 -68.27
CA GLN A 802 -32.89 33.47 -68.88
C GLN A 802 -32.97 33.24 -70.41
N THR A 803 -31.84 32.96 -71.09
CA THR A 803 -31.79 32.94 -72.57
C THR A 803 -31.32 31.60 -73.17
N ARG A 804 -31.44 30.47 -72.45
CA ARG A 804 -31.30 29.14 -73.05
C ARG A 804 -32.47 28.17 -72.76
N LYS A 805 -33.24 27.97 -73.84
CA LYS A 805 -34.04 26.78 -74.18
C LYS A 805 -35.43 26.65 -73.54
N LYS A 806 -36.37 27.47 -74.02
CA LYS A 806 -37.80 27.12 -74.07
C LYS A 806 -38.30 27.08 -75.52
N SER A 807 -38.14 25.91 -76.13
CA SER A 807 -38.74 25.41 -77.36
C SER A 807 -38.52 23.87 -77.29
N ASP A 808 -39.47 23.00 -77.61
CA ASP A 808 -40.63 23.17 -78.49
C ASP A 808 -41.96 22.61 -77.92
N GLU A 809 -43.06 23.10 -78.50
CA GLU A 809 -44.33 22.45 -78.84
C GLU A 809 -45.26 21.65 -77.87
N CYS A 810 -46.53 22.06 -77.93
CA CYS A 810 -47.76 21.26 -78.10
C CYS A 810 -48.56 20.63 -76.93
N SER A 811 -49.86 20.99 -76.96
CA SER A 811 -51.09 20.21 -76.69
C SER A 811 -51.47 19.76 -75.26
N VAL A 812 -52.76 19.59 -74.91
CA VAL A 812 -53.98 20.40 -75.22
C VAL A 812 -55.10 20.02 -74.24
N THR A 813 -55.83 21.00 -73.66
CA THR A 813 -57.12 20.86 -72.91
C THR A 813 -57.16 19.91 -71.68
N ASN A 814 -58.12 19.93 -70.74
CA ASN A 814 -59.12 20.90 -70.25
C ASN A 814 -59.66 20.35 -68.90
N THR A 815 -60.24 21.23 -68.04
CA THR A 815 -61.34 20.91 -67.07
C THR A 815 -61.06 19.86 -65.96
N ASP A 816 -61.75 19.82 -64.81
CA ASP A 816 -62.70 20.77 -64.22
C ASP A 816 -62.74 20.74 -62.68
N GLU A 817 -63.33 21.81 -62.14
CA GLU A 817 -64.15 21.99 -60.92
C GLU A 817 -64.10 21.08 -59.65
N THR A 818 -64.64 21.66 -58.56
CA THR A 818 -65.19 21.06 -57.32
C THR A 818 -64.20 20.51 -56.26
N ILE A 819 -64.59 20.34 -54.99
CA ILE A 819 -65.10 21.29 -53.95
C ILE A 819 -65.08 20.54 -52.58
N VAL A 820 -64.36 21.10 -51.59
CA VAL A 820 -64.72 21.31 -50.15
C VAL A 820 -65.78 20.39 -49.48
N PRO A 821 -65.66 19.93 -48.20
CA PRO A 821 -64.52 19.53 -47.35
C PRO A 821 -64.78 18.16 -46.59
N PRO A 822 -64.82 18.07 -45.24
CA PRO A 822 -63.73 17.77 -44.27
C PRO A 822 -63.78 16.34 -43.65
N ASP A 823 -62.80 15.97 -42.79
CA ASP A 823 -63.02 15.64 -41.36
C ASP A 823 -61.75 15.12 -40.62
N VAL A 824 -61.91 14.76 -39.33
CA VAL A 824 -60.93 14.71 -38.21
C VAL A 824 -61.29 13.51 -37.29
N PRO A 825 -60.46 12.91 -36.37
CA PRO A 825 -59.01 12.98 -36.09
C PRO A 825 -58.26 11.61 -36.02
N SER A 826 -56.94 11.66 -35.76
CA SER A 826 -56.09 10.77 -34.91
C SER A 826 -56.32 9.24 -34.80
N TYR A 827 -55.26 8.43 -35.00
CA TYR A 827 -54.50 7.71 -33.94
C TYR A 827 -53.48 6.68 -34.54
N LEU A 828 -52.45 6.30 -33.74
CA LEU A 828 -51.65 5.04 -33.88
C LEU A 828 -50.82 4.91 -35.20
N SER A 829 -49.89 3.94 -35.41
CA SER A 829 -48.94 3.27 -34.49
C SER A 829 -47.88 2.47 -35.27
N SER A 830 -46.69 2.28 -34.67
CA SER A 830 -45.80 1.08 -34.68
C SER A 830 -45.75 0.06 -35.85
N GLN A 831 -44.51 -0.38 -36.13
CA GLN A 831 -44.09 -1.59 -36.90
C GLN A 831 -44.16 -1.52 -38.44
N GLY A 832 -43.22 -2.20 -39.11
CA GLY A 832 -43.08 -2.20 -40.57
C GLY A 832 -41.78 -2.86 -41.08
N THR A 833 -41.81 -4.18 -41.22
CA THR A 833 -40.76 -5.11 -41.68
C THR A 833 -40.05 -4.80 -43.02
N LEU A 834 -38.78 -5.25 -43.12
CA LEU A 834 -38.12 -5.93 -44.27
C LEU A 834 -38.71 -5.81 -45.69
N SER A 835 -37.87 -5.48 -46.70
CA SER A 835 -37.51 -6.43 -47.78
C SER A 835 -36.39 -5.91 -48.71
N GLU A 836 -35.94 -6.75 -49.64
CA GLU A 836 -34.85 -6.52 -50.62
C GLU A 836 -35.38 -6.28 -52.06
N ARG A 837 -34.55 -5.66 -52.92
CA ARG A 837 -34.17 -6.11 -54.29
C ARG A 837 -33.17 -5.11 -54.90
N GLN A 838 -31.95 -5.54 -55.20
CA GLN A 838 -31.49 -6.16 -56.46
C GLN A 838 -31.61 -5.25 -57.70
N ASP A 839 -30.46 -4.87 -58.26
CA ASP A 839 -30.12 -5.27 -59.64
C ASP A 839 -28.58 -5.36 -59.84
N VAL A 840 -28.10 -5.84 -61.01
CA VAL A 840 -26.79 -6.53 -61.15
C VAL A 840 -25.91 -6.00 -62.31
N CYS A 841 -24.64 -6.44 -62.35
CA CYS A 841 -23.59 -6.36 -63.42
C CYS A 841 -22.56 -5.22 -63.30
N ILE A 842 -21.25 -5.41 -63.58
CA ILE A 842 -20.44 -6.59 -63.99
C ILE A 842 -18.98 -6.36 -63.49
N ARG A 843 -18.35 -7.30 -62.74
CA ARG A 843 -17.26 -8.25 -63.12
C ARG A 843 -15.88 -7.59 -63.45
N VAL A 844 -14.69 -8.13 -63.13
CA VAL A 844 -14.20 -9.53 -63.05
C VAL A 844 -13.16 -9.78 -61.93
N GLU A 845 -13.20 -11.00 -61.38
CA GLU A 845 -12.23 -11.84 -60.62
C GLU A 845 -10.76 -11.33 -60.42
N ALA A 846 -10.17 -11.34 -59.21
CA ALA A 846 -9.47 -12.44 -58.47
C ALA A 846 -8.03 -12.76 -58.98
N SER A 847 -7.08 -13.41 -58.27
CA SER A 847 -7.13 -14.30 -57.08
C SER A 847 -5.72 -14.56 -56.46
N ILE A 848 -5.66 -15.11 -55.24
CA ILE A 848 -4.57 -15.96 -54.63
C ILE A 848 -3.10 -15.45 -54.52
N GLY A 849 -2.50 -15.56 -53.32
CA GLY A 849 -1.10 -16.04 -53.15
C GLY A 849 -0.01 -15.13 -52.50
N PRO A 850 0.66 -15.56 -51.40
CA PRO A 850 1.98 -15.07 -50.92
C PRO A 850 3.15 -15.83 -51.63
N PRO A 851 4.49 -15.58 -51.45
CA PRO A 851 5.16 -15.22 -50.19
C PRO A 851 6.56 -14.48 -50.18
N LEU A 852 7.07 -14.26 -48.95
CA LEU A 852 8.49 -14.32 -48.46
C LEU A 852 9.62 -13.39 -48.98
N ASN A 853 10.36 -12.84 -47.99
CA ASN A 853 11.80 -12.51 -47.90
C ASN A 853 12.49 -11.60 -48.94
N GLY A 854 13.16 -10.53 -48.46
CA GLY A 854 14.12 -9.73 -49.24
C GLY A 854 14.84 -8.66 -48.39
N HIS A 855 16.12 -8.90 -48.08
CA HIS A 855 16.99 -8.08 -47.21
C HIS A 855 17.74 -6.99 -48.03
N ILE A 856 18.24 -5.92 -47.37
CA ILE A 856 19.42 -5.04 -47.70
C ILE A 856 19.18 -3.52 -47.96
N ASP A 857 19.78 -2.73 -47.05
CA ASP A 857 20.47 -1.41 -47.09
C ASP A 857 19.94 -0.10 -47.75
N ASN A 858 20.00 0.96 -46.92
CA ASN A 858 20.49 2.35 -47.15
C ASN A 858 20.15 3.09 -48.47
N THR A 859 19.55 4.28 -48.42
CA THR A 859 20.30 5.56 -48.19
C THR A 859 19.35 6.79 -48.09
N GLY A 860 19.84 7.93 -47.55
CA GLY A 860 19.56 9.25 -48.17
C GLY A 860 18.65 10.29 -47.48
N TYR A 861 19.19 11.02 -46.49
CA TYR A 861 19.06 12.49 -46.29
C TYR A 861 17.69 13.23 -46.14
N ASN A 862 17.50 13.78 -44.92
CA ASN A 862 17.03 15.13 -44.54
C ASN A 862 15.67 15.73 -45.01
N GLY A 863 14.82 16.17 -44.06
CA GLY A 863 13.73 17.12 -44.36
C GLY A 863 12.66 17.47 -43.28
N ALA A 864 13.04 18.02 -42.11
CA ALA A 864 12.23 18.86 -41.19
C ALA A 864 10.85 18.36 -40.60
N VAL A 865 10.81 18.14 -39.26
CA VAL A 865 10.05 18.91 -38.22
C VAL A 865 8.53 19.19 -38.49
N VAL A 866 7.52 18.86 -37.63
CA VAL A 866 7.35 18.91 -36.14
C VAL A 866 6.39 17.79 -35.60
N CYS A 867 6.44 17.49 -34.28
CA CYS A 867 5.44 16.75 -33.45
C CYS A 867 5.29 15.21 -33.68
N THR A 868 4.99 14.35 -32.69
CA THR A 868 4.58 14.54 -31.25
C THR A 868 5.02 13.34 -30.36
N GLU A 869 5.28 13.60 -29.06
CA GLU A 869 5.15 12.74 -27.85
C GLU A 869 5.83 11.35 -27.65
N CYS A 870 6.04 11.01 -26.35
CA CYS A 870 6.33 9.69 -25.71
C CYS A 870 7.60 8.89 -26.15
N MET A 871 8.60 8.61 -25.29
CA MET A 871 8.53 7.78 -24.06
C MET A 871 9.84 7.80 -23.20
N GLU A 872 9.68 7.43 -21.92
CA GLU A 872 10.58 6.63 -21.03
C GLU A 872 12.06 6.99 -20.68
N ASN A 873 12.40 6.58 -19.43
CA ASN A 873 13.70 6.12 -18.89
C ASN A 873 14.88 7.09 -18.60
N GLY A 874 15.44 6.96 -17.37
CA GLY A 874 16.85 6.54 -17.25
C GLY A 874 17.88 7.44 -16.54
N ASN A 875 17.92 7.39 -15.19
CA ASN A 875 19.10 7.49 -14.30
C ASN A 875 20.29 8.45 -14.61
N SER A 876 20.62 9.27 -13.58
CA SER A 876 21.98 9.74 -13.19
C SER A 876 22.72 10.72 -14.15
N TYR A 877 23.47 11.73 -13.71
CA TYR A 877 24.45 11.77 -12.60
C TYR A 877 24.49 13.10 -11.83
N SER A 878 25.38 13.17 -10.84
CA SER A 878 25.61 14.24 -9.86
C SER A 878 26.18 15.57 -10.40
N LYS A 879 25.94 16.69 -9.67
CA LYS A 879 27.02 17.39 -8.94
C LYS A 879 26.60 18.47 -7.90
N THR A 880 27.21 18.37 -6.72
CA THR A 880 27.72 19.42 -5.79
C THR A 880 27.02 20.79 -5.66
N ASP A 881 26.55 21.05 -4.44
CA ASP A 881 26.97 22.12 -3.52
C ASP A 881 27.03 23.60 -3.98
N LEU A 882 26.25 24.45 -3.29
CA LEU A 882 26.77 25.71 -2.73
C LEU A 882 26.01 26.10 -1.44
N ASP A 883 26.67 26.86 -0.57
CA ASP A 883 26.33 27.02 0.85
C ASP A 883 25.82 28.43 1.24
N TYR A 884 24.94 28.45 2.24
CA TYR A 884 24.76 29.48 3.30
C TYR A 884 24.28 30.93 3.03
N LEU A 885 23.66 31.49 4.08
CA LEU A 885 23.28 32.89 4.38
C LEU A 885 22.10 33.46 3.55
N THR A 886 21.18 34.26 4.11
CA THR A 886 21.23 35.06 5.36
C THR A 886 19.91 35.03 6.16
N GLN A 887 19.85 35.77 7.27
CA GLN A 887 18.81 35.75 8.31
C GLN A 887 17.63 36.71 8.05
N GLY A 888 16.46 36.40 8.62
CA GLY A 888 15.78 37.36 9.52
C GLY A 888 14.41 37.93 9.14
N LEU A 889 13.65 38.24 10.21
CA LEU A 889 12.41 39.04 10.31
C LEU A 889 11.03 38.38 10.10
N GLY A 890 10.20 38.61 11.12
CA GLY A 890 8.74 38.81 11.12
C GLY A 890 8.42 39.84 12.23
N PRO A 891 7.16 40.06 12.69
CA PRO A 891 5.88 39.46 12.30
C PRO A 891 4.83 40.56 11.95
N VAL A 892 3.59 40.50 12.50
CA VAL A 892 2.34 41.27 12.18
C VAL A 892 1.57 40.61 11.00
N GLY A 893 0.24 40.41 10.98
CA GLY A 893 -0.93 40.94 11.75
C GLY A 893 -1.95 41.50 10.72
N LEU A 894 -3.29 41.40 10.83
CA LEU A 894 -4.22 41.25 11.96
C LEU A 894 -5.56 40.56 11.54
N GLU A 895 -6.28 40.00 12.53
CA GLU A 895 -7.75 40.02 12.78
C GLU A 895 -8.81 39.65 11.71
N TYR A 896 -9.88 38.94 12.14
CA TYR A 896 -11.25 39.49 12.19
C TYR A 896 -12.20 38.69 13.12
N GLN A 897 -13.36 39.26 13.47
CA GLN A 897 -14.42 38.71 14.35
C GLN A 897 -15.83 39.21 13.89
N GLN A 898 -17.01 38.86 14.43
CA GLN A 898 -17.41 38.12 15.64
C GLN A 898 -18.84 37.49 15.45
N HIS A 899 -19.43 36.98 16.53
CA HIS A 899 -20.86 36.66 16.74
C HIS A 899 -21.78 37.92 16.68
N PRO A 900 -23.15 37.88 16.74
CA PRO A 900 -24.00 36.82 17.34
C PRO A 900 -25.40 36.49 16.73
N HIS A 901 -26.09 35.57 17.42
CA HIS A 901 -27.53 35.22 17.54
C HIS A 901 -28.54 36.41 17.58
N PRO A 902 -29.90 36.24 17.42
CA PRO A 902 -30.74 35.25 18.18
C PRO A 902 -32.11 34.71 17.64
N MET A 903 -32.59 33.60 18.26
CA MET A 903 -33.98 33.22 18.70
C MET A 903 -35.18 33.26 17.69
N ASP A 904 -36.32 32.55 17.82
CA ASP A 904 -37.02 32.04 19.02
C ASP A 904 -38.07 30.88 18.77
N TYR A 905 -38.75 30.44 19.85
CA TYR A 905 -39.71 29.30 20.04
C TYR A 905 -40.87 28.97 19.06
N SER A 906 -41.34 27.70 19.07
CA SER A 906 -42.70 27.30 19.57
C SER A 906 -42.99 25.77 19.57
N VAL A 907 -43.90 25.31 20.45
CA VAL A 907 -44.35 23.89 20.65
C VAL A 907 -45.81 23.83 21.14
N PRO A 908 -46.66 22.92 20.64
CA PRO A 908 -47.48 22.01 21.49
C PRO A 908 -47.48 20.54 20.96
N VAL A 909 -47.28 19.46 21.74
CA VAL A 909 -48.08 18.84 22.85
C VAL A 909 -49.16 17.82 22.36
N PRO A 910 -49.31 16.60 22.96
CA PRO A 910 -49.96 15.44 22.30
C PRO A 910 -51.22 14.86 23.01
N LEU A 911 -51.86 13.85 22.39
CA LEU A 911 -52.83 12.83 22.92
C LEU A 911 -53.17 11.82 21.77
N GLY A 912 -53.59 10.55 21.95
CA GLY A 912 -53.72 9.69 23.13
C GLY A 912 -54.19 8.24 22.82
N VAL A 913 -53.79 7.30 23.70
CA VAL A 913 -54.28 5.95 24.13
C VAL A 913 -55.43 5.17 23.39
N ASP A 914 -55.23 3.84 23.29
CA ASP A 914 -56.14 2.67 23.10
C ASP A 914 -57.12 2.52 21.91
N THR A 915 -57.01 1.38 21.19
CA THR A 915 -57.95 0.21 21.29
C THR A 915 -57.70 -0.89 20.22
N GLY A 916 -58.21 -2.09 20.46
CA GLY A 916 -58.50 -3.17 19.48
C GLY A 916 -59.56 -4.11 20.08
N PRO A 917 -59.88 -5.30 19.53
CA PRO A 917 -59.53 -5.92 18.23
C PRO A 917 -60.79 -6.27 17.39
N LEU A 918 -60.69 -7.07 16.30
CA LEU A 918 -61.57 -8.24 16.00
C LEU A 918 -61.39 -8.91 14.61
N SER A 919 -60.96 -10.18 14.63
CA SER A 919 -61.44 -11.40 13.90
C SER A 919 -61.95 -11.43 12.43
N ASN A 920 -61.65 -12.59 11.80
CA ASN A 920 -62.40 -13.39 10.79
C ASN A 920 -62.19 -13.14 9.28
N GLY A 921 -62.10 -14.24 8.49
CA GLY A 921 -62.23 -14.19 7.03
C GLY A 921 -61.53 -15.26 6.14
N THR A 922 -61.66 -16.58 6.42
CA THR A 922 -61.40 -17.63 5.39
C THR A 922 -62.72 -18.26 4.93
N PRO A 923 -62.83 -18.81 3.70
CA PRO A 923 -62.79 -20.29 3.59
C PRO A 923 -62.35 -20.91 2.22
N ASN A 924 -61.83 -22.16 2.27
CA ASN A 924 -61.84 -23.25 1.23
C ASN A 924 -61.26 -22.98 -0.19
N GLY A 925 -60.59 -23.90 -0.92
CA GLY A 925 -60.18 -25.32 -0.76
C GLY A 925 -59.56 -25.81 -2.11
N VAL A 926 -59.57 -27.07 -2.62
CA VAL A 926 -60.05 -28.40 -2.19
C VAL A 926 -59.31 -29.54 -3.00
N ARG A 927 -58.45 -30.38 -2.36
CA ARG A 927 -58.05 -31.78 -2.77
C ARG A 927 -57.22 -31.98 -4.08
N ARG A 928 -56.61 -33.14 -4.44
CA ARG A 928 -56.67 -34.57 -3.98
C ARG A 928 -55.44 -35.42 -4.43
N ASP A 929 -55.15 -36.56 -3.73
CA ASP A 929 -54.61 -37.91 -4.16
C ASP A 929 -53.44 -38.05 -5.21
N SER A 930 -52.58 -39.08 -5.26
CA SER A 930 -52.30 -40.33 -4.48
C SER A 930 -50.94 -40.99 -4.86
N SER A 931 -50.46 -41.99 -4.07
CA SER A 931 -49.22 -42.81 -4.22
C SER A 931 -49.53 -44.32 -4.41
N PRO A 932 -48.64 -45.33 -4.14
CA PRO A 932 -47.24 -45.65 -4.53
C PRO A 932 -47.17 -46.92 -5.45
N PRO A 933 -46.04 -47.68 -5.62
CA PRO A 933 -45.62 -48.79 -4.70
C PRO A 933 -44.07 -49.05 -4.56
N GLU A 934 -43.48 -49.49 -3.42
CA GLU A 934 -43.15 -50.87 -2.91
C GLU A 934 -42.00 -51.65 -3.62
N PHE A 935 -41.20 -52.61 -3.07
CA PHE A 935 -40.88 -53.14 -1.70
C PHE A 935 -39.49 -53.86 -1.76
N THR A 936 -38.64 -53.97 -0.71
CA THR A 936 -38.43 -55.09 0.27
C THR A 936 -37.19 -54.76 1.15
N SER A 937 -37.10 -54.88 2.50
CA SER A 937 -37.14 -56.04 3.46
C SER A 937 -35.88 -56.95 3.42
N GLN A 938 -35.16 -57.32 4.50
CA GLN A 938 -35.51 -57.82 5.88
C GLN A 938 -34.43 -57.38 6.93
N ARG A 939 -34.65 -57.12 8.25
CA ARG A 939 -35.12 -57.90 9.44
C ARG A 939 -34.07 -58.93 10.00
N ASN A 940 -33.89 -59.16 11.34
CA ASN A 940 -34.50 -58.61 12.56
C ASN A 940 -33.76 -58.94 13.91
N HIS A 941 -34.00 -58.14 14.97
CA HIS A 941 -34.08 -58.50 16.43
C HIS A 941 -32.77 -58.82 17.23
N HIS A 942 -32.66 -58.64 18.58
CA HIS A 942 -33.61 -58.27 19.66
C HIS A 942 -32.91 -57.71 20.96
N ASN A 943 -33.50 -56.71 21.66
CA ASN A 943 -33.53 -56.40 23.15
C ASN A 943 -32.25 -56.54 24.07
N ARG A 944 -32.01 -55.81 25.20
CA ARG A 944 -32.83 -54.96 26.12
C ARG A 944 -31.95 -54.18 27.17
N LYS A 945 -32.36 -52.96 27.61
CA LYS A 945 -31.99 -52.18 28.86
C LYS A 945 -30.49 -51.80 29.11
N GLY A 946 -30.12 -50.65 29.72
CA GLY A 946 -30.86 -49.42 30.09
C GLY A 946 -30.12 -48.50 31.12
N SER A 947 -30.34 -47.17 31.07
CA SER A 947 -29.92 -46.07 32.02
C SER A 947 -28.41 -45.87 32.32
N SER A 948 -27.84 -44.67 32.55
CA SER A 948 -28.23 -43.24 32.45
C SER A 948 -26.97 -42.36 32.73
N VAL A 949 -26.71 -41.17 32.14
CA VAL A 949 -27.03 -39.81 32.65
C VAL A 949 -26.29 -38.73 31.78
N ASN A 950 -26.90 -37.54 31.59
CA ASN A 950 -26.35 -36.22 31.15
C ASN A 950 -25.28 -36.09 30.02
N ARG A 951 -25.60 -35.26 29.01
CA ARG A 951 -25.08 -33.86 28.95
C ARG A 951 -25.81 -32.92 27.98
N THR A 952 -26.18 -31.75 28.51
CA THR A 952 -26.27 -30.40 27.90
C THR A 952 -26.25 -30.24 26.37
N GLY A 953 -27.31 -29.63 25.83
CA GLY A 953 -27.22 -28.76 24.65
C GLY A 953 -27.25 -27.27 25.06
N HIS A 954 -26.63 -26.40 24.27
CA HIS A 954 -26.72 -24.94 24.41
C HIS A 954 -26.86 -24.30 23.03
N THR A 955 -27.64 -23.22 22.93
CA THR A 955 -27.75 -22.42 21.70
C THR A 955 -27.91 -20.94 22.08
N THR A 956 -27.19 -20.11 21.35
CA THR A 956 -27.03 -18.64 21.40
C THR A 956 -28.14 -17.79 22.04
N LEU A 957 -27.72 -16.78 22.81
CA LEU A 957 -28.41 -15.49 22.94
C LEU A 957 -27.49 -14.35 22.48
N VAL A 958 -28.08 -13.27 21.99
CA VAL A 958 -27.41 -12.08 21.41
C VAL A 958 -27.59 -10.89 22.36
N CYS A 959 -26.57 -10.02 22.49
CA CYS A 959 -26.68 -8.73 23.19
C CYS A 959 -25.84 -7.63 22.51
N SER A 960 -26.46 -6.45 22.37
CA SER A 960 -25.92 -5.13 21.95
C SER A 960 -27.00 -4.08 22.28
N PRO A 961 -26.72 -2.75 22.31
CA PRO A 961 -25.56 -2.05 22.86
C PRO A 961 -25.96 -0.85 23.77
N SER A 962 -25.00 -0.18 24.42
CA SER A 962 -25.13 1.16 25.05
C SER A 962 -23.72 1.75 25.27
N GLN A 963 -23.27 2.76 24.52
CA GLN A 963 -23.54 4.21 24.59
C GLN A 963 -22.98 4.95 25.84
N GLU A 964 -22.00 5.82 25.53
CA GLU A 964 -21.69 7.15 26.14
C GLU A 964 -21.30 7.25 27.63
N GLU A 965 -20.55 8.28 28.07
CA GLU A 965 -20.10 9.54 27.42
C GLU A 965 -18.63 9.88 27.80
N ALA A 966 -18.11 11.06 27.43
CA ALA A 966 -16.70 11.48 27.64
C ALA A 966 -16.58 12.74 28.54
N PHE A 967 -15.37 13.05 29.07
CA PHE A 967 -14.65 14.33 28.85
C PHE A 967 -13.39 14.57 29.74
N HIS A 968 -12.55 15.51 29.26
CA HIS A 968 -11.55 16.37 29.95
C HIS A 968 -10.14 15.86 30.41
N LYS A 969 -9.16 16.72 30.09
CA LYS A 969 -7.79 16.88 30.62
C LYS A 969 -7.78 18.05 31.65
N PRO A 970 -6.62 18.55 32.14
CA PRO A 970 -5.57 17.93 32.97
C PRO A 970 -5.33 18.73 34.29
N VAL A 971 -4.55 18.20 35.24
CA VAL A 971 -4.09 18.97 36.42
C VAL A 971 -2.57 18.81 36.64
N LYS A 972 -1.91 19.88 37.10
CA LYS A 972 -0.46 19.95 37.39
C LYS A 972 -0.11 19.56 38.83
N LEU A 973 1.19 19.39 39.08
CA LEU A 973 1.85 19.08 40.35
C LEU A 973 1.23 19.78 41.58
N ALA A 974 1.15 19.03 42.68
CA ALA A 974 1.27 19.56 44.04
C ALA A 974 2.23 18.66 44.84
N THR A 975 3.21 19.26 45.50
CA THR A 975 4.25 18.53 46.26
C THR A 975 3.96 18.64 47.75
N VAL A 976 3.74 17.50 48.43
CA VAL A 976 3.70 17.41 49.90
C VAL A 976 4.58 16.25 50.35
N ARG A 977 5.14 16.36 51.57
CA ARG A 977 6.18 15.48 52.13
C ARG A 977 5.80 15.15 53.59
N CYS A 978 6.39 14.08 54.13
CA CYS A 978 6.33 13.67 55.55
C CYS A 978 4.97 13.05 56.01
N GLN A 979 4.93 12.12 57.00
CA GLN A 979 5.96 11.23 57.58
C GLN A 979 5.32 10.12 58.47
N ASP A 980 6.01 8.97 58.60
CA ASP A 980 5.93 7.87 59.59
C ASP A 980 4.65 7.60 60.43
N THR A 981 4.14 6.34 60.45
CA THR A 981 4.33 5.40 61.60
C THR A 981 3.58 4.04 61.48
N LEU A 982 4.29 2.96 61.88
CA LEU A 982 3.91 1.79 62.70
C LEU A 982 2.65 0.90 62.42
N ASP A 983 2.93 -0.38 62.14
CA ASP A 983 2.70 -1.56 63.03
C ASP A 983 1.73 -2.74 62.73
N THR A 984 2.22 -3.93 63.14
CA THR A 984 1.55 -5.19 63.58
C THR A 984 0.89 -6.19 62.62
N ASP A 985 1.24 -7.47 62.86
CA ASP A 985 0.41 -8.70 62.87
C ASP A 985 -0.43 -9.10 61.62
N ARG A 986 -0.23 -10.25 60.96
CA ARG A 986 -0.12 -11.61 61.52
C ARG A 986 0.18 -12.69 60.46
N GLU A 987 0.85 -13.78 60.88
CA GLU A 987 0.71 -15.11 60.24
C GLU A 987 -0.57 -15.82 60.73
N PRO A 988 -0.96 -16.95 60.12
CA PRO A 988 -0.46 -18.21 60.68
C PRO A 988 0.03 -19.24 59.64
N GLU A 989 1.05 -20.00 60.02
CA GLU A 989 1.35 -21.31 59.42
C GLU A 989 0.16 -22.28 59.55
N LEU A 990 0.15 -23.39 58.77
CA LEU A 990 0.09 -24.71 59.41
C LEU A 990 0.53 -25.88 58.49
N ARG A 991 1.27 -26.81 59.10
CA ARG A 991 1.44 -28.25 58.75
C ARG A 991 2.13 -28.63 57.43
N GLN A 992 3.42 -28.90 57.60
CA GLN A 992 4.10 -30.06 57.02
C GLN A 992 3.32 -31.38 57.26
N THR A 993 3.57 -32.39 56.45
CA THR A 993 3.74 -33.77 56.95
C THR A 993 4.89 -34.44 56.21
N LEU A 994 5.84 -35.00 56.96
CA LEU A 994 6.97 -35.75 56.44
C LEU A 994 6.62 -37.24 56.33
N LEU A 995 7.23 -37.94 55.38
CA LEU A 995 7.71 -39.31 55.56
C LEU A 995 8.93 -39.55 54.66
N SER A 996 9.79 -40.50 55.02
CA SER A 996 11.18 -40.57 54.56
C SER A 996 11.67 -41.99 54.27
N ASN A 997 12.93 -42.09 53.85
CA ASN A 997 13.74 -43.31 53.65
C ASN A 997 13.50 -44.01 52.29
N GLY A 998 14.52 -44.55 51.60
CA GLY A 998 15.96 -44.39 51.81
C GLY A 998 16.84 -45.49 51.17
N HIS A 999 18.10 -45.13 50.87
CA HIS A 999 19.24 -45.99 50.50
C HIS A 999 19.34 -46.54 49.05
N THR A 1000 20.59 -46.89 48.70
CA THR A 1000 21.23 -47.15 47.38
C THR A 1000 22.07 -48.46 47.49
N PRO A 1001 22.99 -48.92 46.59
CA PRO A 1001 23.53 -48.32 45.34
C PRO A 1001 23.85 -49.31 44.16
N ARG A 1002 24.61 -48.79 43.16
CA ARG A 1002 25.57 -49.42 42.20
C ARG A 1002 25.09 -49.96 40.82
N ALA A 1003 25.76 -49.41 39.78
CA ALA A 1003 26.33 -50.06 38.57
C ALA A 1003 25.40 -50.78 37.55
N SER A 1004 25.67 -50.85 36.24
CA SER A 1004 26.61 -50.12 35.33
C SER A 1004 26.31 -50.45 33.85
N GLN A 1005 26.92 -49.71 32.92
CA GLN A 1005 27.21 -50.08 31.51
C GLN A 1005 26.10 -50.05 30.42
N SER A 1006 26.36 -49.19 29.41
CA SER A 1006 26.34 -49.38 27.93
C SER A 1006 25.09 -49.78 27.11
N ASP A 1007 25.02 -49.10 25.95
CA ASP A 1007 24.59 -49.54 24.61
C ASP A 1007 23.11 -49.61 24.16
N SER A 1008 22.77 -48.59 23.35
CA SER A 1008 22.00 -48.61 22.10
C SER A 1008 20.93 -49.69 21.83
N THR A 1009 19.67 -49.24 21.68
CA THR A 1009 18.91 -49.29 20.40
C THR A 1009 17.59 -48.49 20.50
N PRO A 1010 17.06 -47.92 19.41
CA PRO A 1010 15.77 -47.22 19.41
C PRO A 1010 14.61 -48.18 19.14
N LEU A 1011 13.57 -48.14 19.98
CA LEU A 1011 12.31 -48.89 19.78
C LEU A 1011 11.24 -48.03 19.09
N ARG A 1012 10.42 -48.66 18.24
CA ARG A 1012 9.25 -48.07 17.58
C ARG A 1012 7.98 -48.32 18.40
N SER A 1013 7.00 -47.43 18.23
CA SER A 1013 5.59 -47.52 18.70
C SER A 1013 5.40 -47.50 20.23
N ALA A 1014 4.24 -47.08 20.77
CA ALA A 1014 2.96 -46.74 20.13
C ALA A 1014 2.35 -45.43 20.68
N SER A 1015 1.12 -45.12 20.25
CA SER A 1015 0.32 -43.95 20.64
C SER A 1015 -0.16 -43.99 22.10
N ASP A 1016 -0.24 -42.82 22.73
CA ASP A 1016 -1.49 -42.03 22.83
C ASP A 1016 -1.16 -40.52 22.95
#